data_AF-A0A010RMT4-F1
#
_entry.id   AF-A0A010RMT4-F1
#
_cell.length_a   1.000
_cell.length_b   1.000
_cell.length_c   1.000
_cell.angle_alpha   90.00
_cell.angle_beta   90.00
_cell.angle_gamma   90.00
#
_symmetry.space_group_name_H-M   'P 1'
#
loop_
_entity.id
_entity.type
_entity.pdbx_description
1 polymer ?
#
loop_
_entity_poly.entity_id
_entity_poly.type
_entity_poly.pdbx_seq_one_letter_code
_entity_poly.pdbx_strand_id
1 'polypeptide(L)'
;MTVINRQSLGGVFVLAGFAAAQGQGDVDPFAPVYANCPSGLAVRSASEGLSRSESSWKVNRGEKVVPALRSYLTLANISGFDVQAYIQRLNTSNYPVVGLSISGGGTQSGVGGLGIWQAFDARNPAAVAARTGGLTQVLSYITGLSGGGALTVSTLAANDFISISALRKQINFTVDYTLGPDGNITTYLTDIFENVGAKAETRLPVSVADAFGQFWATYLPENRTYGNYSDLAQSGTVFSSGEAPMPIIALSEVIPGQSPTIGGIMWPGRNNTNGFNLTSYEVTPFEFGSWRGGRIQAFMPTMYLGTSMSNGTAQNSSECVQGFDKFTFIQGSTADAFDAWFIDDWYDTPIFAKRALRTGPPSTSVIVPPPQFEDDGRVILVNQTAESFNQTFNESLWATYPNPFENYNPAMQGIDELLLVDGSLGGETNPIRPLIIPERQVDLVIVYEASSDAQYNWVNGTNLVNTAQSAAQGNIPFPRIPDVATLVTQNLTKQPTFFGCDAATSPPTPLVLYFPNSPWSGYSNFSFFKSSFTDNEFDLTVDNAFNLATYGNGTVDAAWPACLACATIRGSLIRAGIDLPEQCQECFRRHCWNGQVATRAITADDLDPKLRLNSTLSYAEWNQTYWSSQTSTGGASGGGSGGSSGTGTGGNGGGGASSTPSASATASPSGASSSAELARVAAAVTVASLVALIALL
;
A
#
# COMPACT_ATOMS: atom_id res chain seq x y z
N MET A 1 8.08 -16.24 62.80
CA MET A 1 6.81 -15.56 63.13
C MET A 1 6.68 -14.44 62.11
N THR A 2 5.65 -14.34 61.28
CA THR A 2 4.22 -14.73 61.49
C THR A 2 3.68 -15.53 60.29
N VAL A 3 2.57 -16.25 60.47
CA VAL A 3 1.94 -17.17 59.48
C VAL A 3 0.69 -16.50 58.88
N ILE A 4 0.08 -17.13 57.85
CA ILE A 4 -1.25 -16.88 57.22
C ILE A 4 -1.14 -15.97 55.96
N ASN A 5 -1.68 -16.29 54.76
CA ASN A 5 -2.50 -17.44 54.33
C ASN A 5 -2.19 -17.92 52.90
N ARG A 6 -2.55 -19.18 52.57
CA ARG A 6 -2.78 -19.67 51.18
C ARG A 6 -4.27 -19.92 51.01
N GLN A 7 -4.92 -19.39 49.97
CA GLN A 7 -5.83 -20.16 49.09
C GLN A 7 -6.42 -19.35 47.92
N SER A 8 -6.78 -20.10 46.87
CA SER A 8 -7.60 -19.75 45.69
C SER A 8 -7.26 -18.48 44.90
N LEU A 9 -6.58 -18.67 43.77
CA LEU A 9 -7.15 -18.41 42.44
C LEU A 9 -6.40 -19.27 41.42
N GLY A 10 -7.12 -20.16 40.73
CA GLY A 10 -6.54 -21.11 39.78
C GLY A 10 -6.29 -20.45 38.42
N GLY A 11 -5.08 -19.91 38.22
CA GLY A 11 -4.58 -19.54 36.90
C GLY A 11 -3.85 -20.73 36.28
N VAL A 12 -4.33 -21.23 35.14
CA VAL A 12 -3.58 -22.21 34.33
C VAL A 12 -2.44 -21.48 33.64
N PHE A 13 -1.27 -21.46 34.29
CA PHE A 13 -0.02 -21.04 33.65
C PHE A 13 0.40 -22.13 32.65
N VAL A 14 0.12 -21.88 31.37
CA VAL A 14 0.86 -22.57 30.29
C VAL A 14 2.27 -22.01 30.30
N LEU A 15 3.18 -22.72 30.98
CA LEU A 15 4.62 -22.48 30.86
C LEU A 15 5.02 -22.75 29.41
N ALA A 16 5.35 -21.67 28.68
CA ALA A 16 6.05 -21.78 27.42
C ALA A 16 7.39 -22.46 27.69
N GLY A 17 7.50 -23.73 27.29
CA GLY A 17 8.73 -24.48 27.40
C GLY A 17 9.75 -23.93 26.43
N PHE A 18 10.81 -23.30 26.94
CA PHE A 18 12.05 -23.15 26.19
C PHE A 18 12.58 -24.57 25.90
N ALA A 19 12.31 -25.07 24.70
CA ALA A 19 12.99 -26.24 24.17
C ALA A 19 14.46 -25.85 23.94
N ALA A 20 15.33 -26.22 24.88
CA ALA A 20 16.76 -26.08 24.69
C ALA A 20 17.19 -26.93 23.50
N ALA A 21 17.87 -26.30 22.52
CA ALA A 21 18.29 -26.94 21.30
C ALA A 21 19.14 -28.20 21.57
N GLN A 22 18.77 -29.32 20.94
CA GLN A 22 19.63 -30.49 20.82
C GLN A 22 19.72 -30.90 19.34
N GLY A 23 20.82 -30.50 18.69
CA GLY A 23 21.33 -31.18 17.50
C GLY A 23 20.50 -31.06 16.22
N GLN A 24 20.29 -29.85 15.73
CA GLN A 24 20.14 -29.61 14.29
C GLN A 24 21.34 -28.79 13.82
N GLY A 25 21.82 -29.02 12.59
CA GLY A 25 22.78 -28.11 11.96
C GLY A 25 22.16 -26.73 11.74
N ASP A 26 22.96 -25.72 11.42
CA ASP A 26 22.43 -24.37 11.15
C ASP A 26 21.29 -24.46 10.14
N VAL A 27 20.08 -24.16 10.62
CA VAL A 27 18.88 -24.08 9.79
C VAL A 27 18.93 -22.71 9.13
N ASP A 28 18.84 -22.69 7.81
CA ASP A 28 18.84 -21.45 7.05
C ASP A 28 17.74 -20.49 7.57
N PRO A 29 18.07 -19.21 7.85
CA PRO A 29 17.12 -18.28 8.46
C PRO A 29 15.95 -17.88 7.53
N PHE A 30 16.11 -18.00 6.22
CA PHE A 30 15.05 -17.79 5.24
C PHE A 30 14.15 -19.03 5.10
N ALA A 31 14.69 -20.24 5.24
CA ALA A 31 13.90 -21.47 5.12
C ALA A 31 12.75 -21.55 6.13
N PRO A 32 11.50 -21.87 5.69
CA PRO A 32 10.42 -22.23 6.60
C PRO A 32 10.75 -23.52 7.38
N VAL A 33 10.21 -23.66 8.59
CA VAL A 33 10.50 -24.80 9.46
C VAL A 33 9.26 -25.64 9.76
N TYR A 34 9.45 -26.95 9.90
CA TYR A 34 8.40 -27.88 10.34
C TYR A 34 8.41 -28.02 11.85
N ALA A 35 7.23 -27.83 12.47
CA ALA A 35 7.01 -27.90 13.90
C ALA A 35 5.68 -28.62 14.22
N ASN A 36 5.49 -29.01 15.49
CA ASN A 36 4.21 -29.59 15.92
C ASN A 36 3.08 -28.56 15.79
N CYS A 37 1.93 -28.98 15.25
CA CYS A 37 0.76 -28.11 15.15
C CYS A 37 0.21 -27.75 16.54
N PRO A 38 -0.34 -26.54 16.72
CA PRO A 38 -1.04 -26.19 17.95
C PRO A 38 -2.35 -26.99 18.03
N SER A 39 -2.76 -27.33 19.27
CA SER A 39 -4.00 -28.06 19.50
C SER A 39 -5.19 -27.28 18.97
N GLY A 40 -5.91 -27.86 18.01
CA GLY A 40 -7.07 -27.22 17.37
C GLY A 40 -6.74 -26.22 16.27
N LEU A 41 -5.59 -26.36 15.58
CA LEU A 41 -5.38 -25.66 14.31
C LEU A 41 -6.49 -26.04 13.32
N ALA A 42 -7.27 -25.05 12.92
CA ALA A 42 -8.35 -25.20 11.96
C ALA A 42 -8.59 -23.90 11.19
N VAL A 43 -9.21 -24.03 10.01
CA VAL A 43 -9.80 -22.92 9.27
C VAL A 43 -11.03 -22.42 10.01
N ARG A 44 -11.15 -21.10 10.14
CA ARG A 44 -12.28 -20.39 10.73
C ARG A 44 -13.17 -19.81 9.63
N SER A 45 -14.48 -19.92 9.75
CA SER A 45 -15.39 -19.26 8.80
C SER A 45 -15.37 -17.74 8.98
N ALA A 46 -15.38 -16.98 7.88
CA ALA A 46 -15.53 -15.53 7.93
C ALA A 46 -16.89 -15.11 8.53
N SER A 47 -17.90 -15.99 8.48
CA SER A 47 -19.23 -15.74 9.07
C SER A 47 -19.24 -15.75 10.61
N GLU A 48 -18.17 -16.24 11.25
CA GLU A 48 -18.01 -16.21 12.72
C GLU A 48 -17.62 -14.81 13.25
N GLY A 49 -17.31 -13.86 12.36
CA GLY A 49 -16.87 -12.51 12.71
C GLY A 49 -15.36 -12.36 12.75
N LEU A 50 -14.86 -11.43 13.58
CA LEU A 50 -13.43 -11.26 13.83
C LEU A 50 -12.90 -12.44 14.66
N SER A 51 -11.65 -12.85 14.45
CA SER A 51 -11.03 -13.85 15.33
C SER A 51 -10.87 -13.35 16.77
N ARG A 52 -10.63 -14.29 17.68
CA ARG A 52 -10.31 -13.99 19.09
C ARG A 52 -9.07 -13.10 19.21
N SER A 53 -8.07 -13.30 18.34
CA SER A 53 -6.84 -12.51 18.31
C SER A 53 -7.10 -11.06 17.89
N GLU A 54 -7.76 -10.83 16.75
CA GLU A 54 -8.14 -9.48 16.31
C GLU A 54 -9.08 -8.80 17.32
N SER A 55 -10.06 -9.53 17.87
CA SER A 55 -10.99 -9.01 18.88
C SER A 55 -10.27 -8.58 20.17
N SER A 56 -9.33 -9.38 20.67
CA SER A 56 -8.53 -9.04 21.86
C SER A 56 -7.57 -7.88 21.60
N TRP A 57 -6.93 -7.87 20.43
CA TRP A 57 -6.06 -6.78 20.02
C TRP A 57 -6.84 -5.47 19.86
N LYS A 58 -8.07 -5.49 19.34
CA LYS A 58 -8.94 -4.31 19.22
C LYS A 58 -9.25 -3.68 20.58
N VAL A 59 -9.37 -4.48 21.64
CA VAL A 59 -9.49 -3.97 23.03
C VAL A 59 -8.22 -3.24 23.45
N ASN A 60 -7.04 -3.87 23.31
CA ASN A 60 -5.74 -3.25 23.61
C ASN A 60 -5.53 -1.96 22.80
N ARG A 61 -5.88 -1.96 21.51
CA ARG A 61 -5.82 -0.79 20.63
C ARG A 61 -6.71 0.33 21.13
N GLY A 62 -7.94 0.01 21.56
CA GLY A 62 -8.85 0.97 22.18
C GLY A 62 -8.26 1.68 23.41
N GLU A 63 -7.50 0.97 24.25
CA GLU A 63 -6.82 1.56 25.43
C GLU A 63 -5.77 2.62 25.04
N LYS A 64 -5.13 2.47 23.87
CA LYS A 64 -4.17 3.45 23.33
C LYS A 64 -4.84 4.57 22.54
N VAL A 65 -5.87 4.24 21.76
CA VAL A 65 -6.60 5.19 20.91
C VAL A 65 -7.37 6.23 21.74
N VAL A 66 -8.03 5.86 22.84
CA VAL A 66 -8.79 6.82 23.66
C VAL A 66 -7.94 7.98 24.22
N PRO A 67 -6.77 7.76 24.85
CA PRO A 67 -5.90 8.87 25.27
C PRO A 67 -5.25 9.60 24.09
N ALA A 68 -4.86 8.90 23.00
CA ALA A 68 -4.32 9.55 21.80
C ALA A 68 -5.34 10.51 21.15
N LEU A 69 -6.60 10.08 21.05
CA LEU A 69 -7.71 10.85 20.52
C LEU A 69 -7.95 12.13 21.34
N ARG A 70 -7.84 12.07 22.68
CA ARG A 70 -7.94 13.27 23.54
C ARG A 70 -6.90 14.32 23.16
N SER A 71 -5.65 13.91 22.97
CA SER A 71 -4.55 14.79 22.56
C SER A 71 -4.79 15.36 21.15
N TYR A 72 -5.16 14.50 20.20
CA TYR A 72 -5.47 14.91 18.82
C TYR A 72 -6.63 15.92 18.76
N LEU A 73 -7.75 15.66 19.44
CA LEU A 73 -8.90 16.57 19.46
C LEU A 73 -8.59 17.91 20.15
N THR A 74 -7.73 17.90 21.18
CA THR A 74 -7.27 19.13 21.84
C THR A 74 -6.43 19.99 20.89
N LEU A 75 -5.54 19.37 20.10
CA LEU A 75 -4.73 20.04 19.07
C LEU A 75 -5.59 20.54 17.89
N ALA A 76 -6.50 19.70 17.42
CA ALA A 76 -7.42 20.02 16.34
C ALA A 76 -8.41 21.13 16.73
N ASN A 77 -8.68 21.33 18.03
CA ASN A 77 -9.40 22.47 18.61
C ASN A 77 -10.68 22.83 17.83
N ILE A 78 -11.67 21.93 17.93
CA ILE A 78 -13.02 22.12 17.38
C ILE A 78 -13.76 23.13 18.26
N SER A 79 -14.25 24.22 17.66
CA SER A 79 -14.97 25.29 18.33
C SER A 79 -16.23 24.78 19.03
N GLY A 80 -16.40 25.15 20.30
CA GLY A 80 -17.55 24.77 21.13
C GLY A 80 -17.62 23.30 21.56
N PHE A 81 -16.60 22.48 21.26
CA PHE A 81 -16.63 21.05 21.56
C PHE A 81 -15.89 20.71 22.87
N ASP A 82 -16.61 20.13 23.84
CA ASP A 82 -16.00 19.64 25.08
C ASP A 82 -15.34 18.26 24.88
N VAL A 83 -14.03 18.31 24.59
CA VAL A 83 -13.19 17.13 24.42
C VAL A 83 -13.18 16.25 25.69
N GLN A 84 -13.21 16.83 26.89
CA GLN A 84 -13.12 16.03 28.12
C GLN A 84 -14.43 15.28 28.39
N ALA A 85 -15.58 15.96 28.28
CA ALA A 85 -16.89 15.33 28.42
C ALA A 85 -17.15 14.27 27.35
N TYR A 86 -16.67 14.47 26.11
CA TYR A 86 -16.73 13.47 25.05
C TYR A 86 -15.86 12.25 25.37
N ILE A 87 -14.58 12.44 25.72
CA ILE A 87 -13.66 11.34 26.01
C ILE A 87 -14.11 10.51 27.23
N GLN A 88 -14.76 11.13 28.22
CA GLN A 88 -15.38 10.42 29.36
C GLN A 88 -16.53 9.48 28.99
N ARG A 89 -17.12 9.62 27.78
CA ARG A 89 -18.13 8.68 27.25
C ARG A 89 -17.53 7.53 26.45
N LEU A 90 -16.21 7.55 26.20
CA LEU A 90 -15.52 6.52 25.42
C LEU A 90 -14.91 5.42 26.30
N ASN A 91 -14.84 4.22 25.72
CA ASN A 91 -14.17 3.04 26.24
C ASN A 91 -13.70 2.16 25.06
N THR A 92 -13.07 1.03 25.37
CA THR A 92 -12.52 0.07 24.40
C THR A 92 -13.57 -0.59 23.47
N SER A 93 -14.86 -0.43 23.74
CA SER A 93 -15.96 -0.99 22.94
C SER A 93 -16.70 0.04 22.07
N ASN A 94 -16.48 1.35 22.24
CA ASN A 94 -17.22 2.38 21.49
C ASN A 94 -16.37 3.53 20.91
N TYR A 95 -15.06 3.53 21.12
CA TYR A 95 -14.11 4.48 20.52
C TYR A 95 -14.22 4.51 18.98
N PRO A 96 -13.85 5.62 18.30
CA PRO A 96 -13.92 5.70 16.85
C PRO A 96 -12.89 4.80 16.18
N VAL A 97 -13.32 3.98 15.22
CA VAL A 97 -12.45 3.06 14.48
C VAL A 97 -12.10 3.69 13.13
N VAL A 98 -10.81 4.01 12.91
CA VAL A 98 -10.33 4.63 11.67
C VAL A 98 -9.46 3.66 10.88
N GLY A 99 -9.66 3.57 9.57
CA GLY A 99 -8.81 2.84 8.64
C GLY A 99 -8.07 3.78 7.68
N LEU A 100 -6.82 3.47 7.34
CA LEU A 100 -6.03 4.13 6.30
C LEU A 100 -5.71 3.14 5.18
N SER A 101 -6.18 3.40 3.96
CA SER A 101 -5.93 2.62 2.76
C SER A 101 -4.88 3.34 1.90
N ILE A 102 -3.78 2.64 1.58
CA ILE A 102 -2.73 3.12 0.68
C ILE A 102 -2.82 2.31 -0.62
N SER A 103 -3.00 2.99 -1.75
CA SER A 103 -3.20 2.33 -3.04
C SER A 103 -1.95 1.66 -3.59
N GLY A 104 -2.12 0.88 -4.66
CA GLY A 104 -1.03 0.57 -5.57
C GLY A 104 -0.58 1.76 -6.41
N GLY A 105 0.45 1.54 -7.23
CA GLY A 105 1.20 2.61 -7.93
C GLY A 105 2.72 2.54 -7.71
N GLY A 106 3.25 1.34 -7.41
CA GLY A 106 4.68 1.12 -7.17
C GLY A 106 5.26 1.99 -6.04
N THR A 107 6.57 2.23 -6.12
CA THR A 107 7.30 2.99 -5.09
C THR A 107 6.81 4.43 -4.92
N GLN A 108 6.23 5.03 -5.98
CA GLN A 108 5.60 6.36 -5.91
C GLN A 108 4.46 6.39 -4.89
N SER A 109 3.52 5.44 -4.97
CA SER A 109 2.45 5.30 -3.98
C SER A 109 3.02 4.96 -2.60
N GLY A 110 4.05 4.12 -2.55
CA GLY A 110 4.81 3.80 -1.35
C GLY A 110 5.30 5.03 -0.57
N VAL A 111 6.19 5.81 -1.19
CA VAL A 111 6.77 7.01 -0.57
C VAL A 111 5.68 8.07 -0.30
N GLY A 112 4.68 8.19 -1.17
CA GLY A 112 3.52 9.07 -0.94
C GLY A 112 2.72 8.68 0.31
N GLY A 113 2.52 7.38 0.53
CA GLY A 113 1.87 6.84 1.73
C GLY A 113 2.63 7.13 3.02
N LEU A 114 3.98 7.09 2.99
CA LEU A 114 4.81 7.57 4.09
C LEU A 114 4.59 9.07 4.36
N GLY A 115 4.36 9.88 3.32
CA GLY A 115 4.00 11.30 3.46
C GLY A 115 2.65 11.54 4.13
N ILE A 116 1.62 10.73 3.80
CA ILE A 116 0.32 10.74 4.50
C ILE A 116 0.49 10.34 5.97
N TRP A 117 1.27 9.30 6.26
CA TRP A 117 1.59 8.89 7.63
C TRP A 117 2.32 10.01 8.40
N GLN A 118 3.29 10.66 7.77
CA GLN A 118 4.03 11.81 8.33
C GLN A 118 3.12 13.01 8.62
N ALA A 119 2.06 13.22 7.82
CA ALA A 119 1.09 14.30 8.01
C ALA A 119 0.21 14.15 9.25
N PHE A 120 0.08 12.91 9.76
CA PHE A 120 -0.81 12.55 10.85
C PHE A 120 -0.09 12.12 12.14
N ASP A 121 1.24 12.02 12.12
CA ASP A 121 2.05 11.57 13.25
C ASP A 121 2.29 12.68 14.28
N ALA A 122 1.86 12.50 15.54
CA ALA A 122 2.14 13.43 16.63
C ALA A 122 3.65 13.59 16.93
N ARG A 123 4.50 12.65 16.47
CA ARG A 123 5.96 12.71 16.61
C ARG A 123 6.61 13.63 15.57
N ASN A 124 5.86 14.09 14.56
CA ASN A 124 6.34 15.06 13.57
C ASN A 124 5.95 16.50 13.98
N PRO A 125 6.91 17.39 14.31
CA PRO A 125 6.62 18.78 14.65
C PRO A 125 5.84 19.55 13.57
N ALA A 126 6.04 19.23 12.28
CA ALA A 126 5.30 19.88 11.19
C ALA A 126 3.81 19.49 11.20
N ALA A 127 3.49 18.21 11.43
CA ALA A 127 2.11 17.75 11.59
C ALA A 127 1.43 18.34 12.83
N VAL A 128 2.19 18.52 13.92
CA VAL A 128 1.68 19.19 15.13
C VAL A 128 1.40 20.67 14.85
N ALA A 129 2.28 21.38 14.13
CA ALA A 129 2.05 22.76 13.69
C ALA A 129 0.84 22.88 12.75
N ALA A 130 0.65 21.91 11.85
CA ALA A 130 -0.53 21.79 10.99
C ALA A 130 -1.82 21.40 11.74
N ARG A 131 -1.74 21.09 13.04
CA ARG A 131 -2.82 20.58 13.90
C ARG A 131 -3.44 19.25 13.45
N THR A 132 -2.74 18.51 12.58
CA THR A 132 -3.15 17.19 12.06
C THR A 132 -2.44 16.02 12.76
N GLY A 133 -1.33 16.30 13.46
CA GLY A 133 -0.57 15.31 14.23
C GLY A 133 -1.39 14.68 15.37
N GLY A 134 -1.32 13.36 15.48
CA GLY A 134 -2.07 12.54 16.45
C GLY A 134 -3.08 11.59 15.80
N LEU A 135 -3.51 11.86 14.57
CA LEU A 135 -4.42 10.98 13.84
C LEU A 135 -3.79 9.61 13.54
N THR A 136 -2.47 9.53 13.30
CA THR A 136 -1.73 8.26 13.16
C THR A 136 -1.87 7.38 14.42
N GLN A 137 -1.81 7.99 15.60
CA GLN A 137 -2.01 7.29 16.87
C GLN A 137 -3.47 6.90 17.14
N VAL A 138 -4.43 7.40 16.35
CA VAL A 138 -5.86 7.05 16.40
C VAL A 138 -6.25 5.96 15.38
N LEU A 139 -5.45 5.75 14.32
CA LEU A 139 -5.70 4.70 13.32
C LEU A 139 -5.86 3.32 13.99
N SER A 140 -6.89 2.58 13.63
CA SER A 140 -7.03 1.16 14.01
C SER A 140 -6.43 0.26 12.94
N TYR A 141 -6.70 0.51 11.66
CA TYR A 141 -6.22 -0.34 10.56
C TYR A 141 -5.41 0.49 9.56
N ILE A 142 -4.37 -0.12 8.98
CA ILE A 142 -3.70 0.38 7.78
C ILE A 142 -3.64 -0.75 6.74
N THR A 143 -4.09 -0.46 5.52
CA THR A 143 -4.19 -1.45 4.44
C THR A 143 -3.37 -1.02 3.24
N GLY A 144 -2.74 -1.99 2.57
CA GLY A 144 -1.85 -1.76 1.45
C GLY A 144 -1.92 -2.91 0.43
N LEU A 145 -1.72 -2.58 -0.84
CA LEU A 145 -1.45 -3.53 -1.91
C LEU A 145 -0.40 -2.94 -2.87
N SER A 146 0.23 -3.76 -3.72
CA SER A 146 1.30 -3.30 -4.62
C SER A 146 2.37 -2.54 -3.84
N GLY A 147 2.96 -1.48 -4.41
CA GLY A 147 3.88 -0.60 -3.69
C GLY A 147 3.32 0.07 -2.41
N GLY A 148 2.01 0.20 -2.24
CA GLY A 148 1.41 0.64 -0.98
C GLY A 148 1.49 -0.42 0.14
N GLY A 149 1.38 -1.70 -0.24
CA GLY A 149 1.60 -2.84 0.65
C GLY A 149 3.09 -3.10 0.88
N ALA A 150 3.83 -3.33 -0.21
CA ALA A 150 5.23 -3.72 -0.20
C ALA A 150 6.17 -2.64 0.38
N LEU A 151 5.93 -1.36 0.07
CA LEU A 151 6.67 -0.26 0.68
C LEU A 151 5.96 0.22 1.95
N THR A 152 4.84 0.96 1.87
CA THR A 152 4.30 1.70 3.03
C THR A 152 3.95 0.81 4.22
N VAL A 153 3.09 -0.18 4.01
CA VAL A 153 2.56 -1.00 5.13
C VAL A 153 3.63 -1.91 5.70
N SER A 154 4.34 -2.67 4.86
CA SER A 154 5.38 -3.60 5.32
C SER A 154 6.57 -2.88 5.95
N THR A 155 7.04 -1.76 5.37
CA THR A 155 8.15 -0.97 5.95
C THR A 155 7.76 -0.39 7.31
N LEU A 156 6.57 0.22 7.43
CA LEU A 156 6.11 0.76 8.72
C LEU A 156 5.97 -0.35 9.77
N ALA A 157 5.43 -1.51 9.39
CA ALA A 157 5.23 -2.62 10.31
C ALA A 157 6.56 -3.25 10.77
N ALA A 158 7.49 -3.52 9.85
CA ALA A 158 8.79 -4.10 10.17
C ALA A 158 9.67 -3.19 11.06
N ASN A 159 9.52 -1.87 10.92
CA ASN A 159 10.25 -0.87 11.70
C ASN A 159 9.46 -0.37 12.94
N ASP A 160 8.61 -1.20 13.54
CA ASP A 160 7.83 -0.90 14.76
C ASP A 160 7.11 0.47 14.71
N PHE A 161 6.65 0.87 13.52
CA PHE A 161 5.91 2.11 13.25
C PHE A 161 6.58 3.38 13.78
N ILE A 162 7.91 3.48 13.70
CA ILE A 162 8.66 4.72 14.02
C ILE A 162 8.24 5.93 13.16
N SER A 163 8.72 7.13 13.49
CA SER A 163 8.49 8.31 12.66
C SER A 163 9.28 8.23 11.34
N ILE A 164 8.78 8.82 10.26
CA ILE A 164 9.46 8.82 8.96
C ILE A 164 10.86 9.46 9.04
N SER A 165 11.03 10.46 9.93
CA SER A 165 12.32 11.07 10.25
C SER A 165 13.33 10.16 10.98
N ALA A 166 12.86 9.07 11.60
CA ALA A 166 13.70 8.00 12.13
C ALA A 166 13.91 6.90 11.08
N LEU A 167 12.88 6.60 10.29
CA LEU A 167 12.93 5.64 9.19
C LEU A 167 14.00 6.00 8.15
N ARG A 168 14.07 7.28 7.72
CA ARG A 168 15.13 7.79 6.83
C ARG A 168 16.56 7.72 7.39
N LYS A 169 16.73 7.40 8.69
CA LYS A 169 18.05 7.16 9.29
C LYS A 169 18.43 5.68 9.33
N GLN A 170 17.47 4.80 9.10
CA GLN A 170 17.64 3.34 9.07
C GLN A 170 17.63 2.81 7.63
N ILE A 171 16.85 3.42 6.74
CA ILE A 171 16.68 3.01 5.35
C ILE A 171 17.22 4.08 4.42
N ASN A 172 18.11 3.67 3.51
CA ASN A 172 18.62 4.54 2.45
C ASN A 172 17.79 4.38 1.16
N PHE A 173 16.82 5.27 0.96
CA PHE A 173 15.98 5.28 -0.25
C PHE A 173 16.73 5.69 -1.54
N THR A 174 18.00 6.15 -1.45
CA THR A 174 18.82 6.43 -2.64
C THR A 174 19.44 5.18 -3.26
N VAL A 175 19.38 4.03 -2.58
CA VAL A 175 19.80 2.73 -3.13
C VAL A 175 18.80 2.30 -4.18
N ASP A 176 19.29 1.81 -5.32
CA ASP A 176 18.47 1.12 -6.30
C ASP A 176 18.14 -0.28 -5.77
N TYR A 177 16.87 -0.51 -5.44
CA TYR A 177 16.45 -1.78 -4.84
C TYR A 177 16.71 -2.99 -5.75
N THR A 178 16.90 -2.81 -7.06
CA THR A 178 17.18 -3.89 -8.01
C THR A 178 18.67 -4.25 -8.08
N LEU A 179 19.55 -3.38 -7.58
CA LEU A 179 21.01 -3.60 -7.53
C LEU A 179 21.50 -4.07 -6.14
N GLY A 180 20.63 -4.01 -5.13
CA GLY A 180 20.95 -4.31 -3.75
C GLY A 180 21.77 -3.22 -3.05
N PRO A 181 22.01 -3.35 -1.73
CA PRO A 181 22.68 -2.33 -0.91
C PRO A 181 24.10 -2.00 -1.36
N ASP A 182 24.84 -2.99 -1.87
CA ASP A 182 26.22 -2.84 -2.34
C ASP A 182 26.33 -2.45 -3.83
N GLY A 183 25.20 -2.35 -4.54
CA GLY A 183 25.17 -2.04 -5.98
C GLY A 183 25.70 -3.16 -6.90
N ASN A 184 25.99 -4.34 -6.35
CA ASN A 184 26.48 -5.50 -7.09
C ASN A 184 25.36 -6.51 -7.34
N ILE A 185 24.66 -6.34 -8.46
CA ILE A 185 23.54 -7.19 -8.87
C ILE A 185 23.89 -8.68 -8.98
N THR A 186 25.13 -9.05 -9.32
CA THR A 186 25.51 -10.48 -9.41
C THR A 186 25.46 -11.14 -8.05
N THR A 187 26.16 -10.60 -7.04
CA THR A 187 26.10 -11.12 -5.67
C THR A 187 24.68 -11.04 -5.14
N TYR A 188 23.98 -9.93 -5.38
CA TYR A 188 22.62 -9.75 -4.89
C TYR A 188 21.63 -10.79 -5.44
N LEU A 189 21.69 -11.12 -6.74
CA LEU A 189 20.88 -12.18 -7.32
C LEU A 189 21.31 -13.58 -6.83
N THR A 190 22.62 -13.82 -6.62
CA THR A 190 23.10 -15.06 -6.02
C THR A 190 22.49 -15.27 -4.63
N ASP A 191 22.64 -14.29 -3.72
CA ASP A 191 22.09 -14.35 -2.36
C ASP A 191 20.55 -14.56 -2.38
N ILE A 192 19.86 -13.91 -3.31
CA ILE A 192 18.41 -14.07 -3.49
C ILE A 192 18.05 -15.50 -3.89
N PHE A 193 18.71 -16.06 -4.90
CA PHE A 193 18.42 -17.42 -5.36
C PHE A 193 18.91 -18.51 -4.40
N GLU A 194 19.95 -18.26 -3.59
CA GLU A 194 20.32 -19.13 -2.45
C GLU A 194 19.19 -19.16 -1.42
N ASN A 195 18.65 -18.00 -1.01
CA ASN A 195 17.50 -17.93 -0.10
C ASN A 195 16.25 -18.63 -0.67
N VAL A 196 15.90 -18.41 -1.95
CA VAL A 196 14.75 -19.12 -2.57
C VAL A 196 15.03 -20.64 -2.65
N GLY A 197 16.29 -21.03 -2.90
CA GLY A 197 16.74 -22.42 -2.82
C GLY A 197 16.53 -23.04 -1.43
N ALA A 198 16.88 -22.33 -0.37
CA ALA A 198 16.66 -22.77 1.01
C ALA A 198 15.16 -23.01 1.31
N LYS A 199 14.25 -22.20 0.76
CA LYS A 199 12.80 -22.49 0.80
C LYS A 199 12.45 -23.72 -0.04
N ALA A 200 12.97 -23.86 -1.26
CA ALA A 200 12.68 -25.01 -2.12
C ALA A 200 13.14 -26.36 -1.52
N GLU A 201 14.26 -26.40 -0.79
CA GLU A 201 14.75 -27.59 -0.09
C GLU A 201 13.78 -28.11 0.98
N THR A 202 12.94 -27.23 1.55
CA THR A 202 11.85 -27.61 2.47
C THR A 202 10.68 -28.30 1.76
N ARG A 203 10.67 -28.35 0.42
CA ARG A 203 9.58 -28.84 -0.45
C ARG A 203 8.34 -27.97 -0.47
N LEU A 204 8.46 -26.71 -0.07
CA LEU A 204 7.42 -25.70 -0.25
C LEU A 204 7.56 -25.03 -1.62
N PRO A 205 6.46 -24.60 -2.27
CA PRO A 205 6.50 -24.01 -3.59
C PRO A 205 7.25 -22.68 -3.57
N VAL A 206 7.92 -22.40 -4.69
CA VAL A 206 8.67 -21.18 -4.96
C VAL A 206 8.21 -20.57 -6.27
N SER A 207 8.37 -19.26 -6.40
CA SER A 207 7.83 -18.45 -7.50
C SER A 207 8.65 -17.18 -7.71
N VAL A 208 8.40 -16.42 -8.77
CA VAL A 208 9.05 -15.11 -8.98
C VAL A 208 8.78 -14.17 -7.80
N ALA A 209 7.64 -14.30 -7.12
CA ALA A 209 7.31 -13.52 -5.92
C ALA A 209 8.29 -13.76 -4.75
N ASP A 210 8.92 -14.94 -4.66
CA ASP A 210 9.97 -15.21 -3.66
C ASP A 210 11.27 -14.46 -3.95
N ALA A 211 11.67 -14.40 -5.22
CA ALA A 211 12.87 -13.69 -5.65
C ALA A 211 12.63 -12.15 -5.65
N PHE A 212 11.55 -11.71 -6.29
CA PHE A 212 11.14 -10.31 -6.34
C PHE A 212 10.79 -9.74 -4.96
N GLY A 213 10.31 -10.58 -4.03
CA GLY A 213 10.07 -10.19 -2.65
C GLY A 213 11.31 -9.71 -1.92
N GLN A 214 12.48 -10.27 -2.24
CA GLN A 214 13.75 -9.90 -1.60
C GLN A 214 14.32 -8.56 -2.10
N PHE A 215 13.90 -8.07 -3.28
CA PHE A 215 14.16 -6.69 -3.70
C PHE A 215 13.58 -5.67 -2.72
N TRP A 216 12.43 -5.95 -2.11
CA TRP A 216 11.81 -5.09 -1.10
C TRP A 216 12.50 -5.16 0.28
N ALA A 217 13.45 -6.09 0.47
CA ALA A 217 14.26 -6.16 1.69
C ALA A 217 15.15 -4.91 1.88
N THR A 218 15.47 -4.18 0.80
CA THR A 218 16.16 -2.87 0.87
C THR A 218 15.41 -1.85 1.75
N TYR A 219 14.11 -2.03 1.98
CA TYR A 219 13.29 -1.19 2.87
C TYR A 219 12.91 -1.88 4.20
N LEU A 220 13.56 -2.99 4.55
CA LEU A 220 13.47 -3.62 5.86
C LEU A 220 14.72 -3.29 6.70
N PRO A 221 14.62 -3.25 8.05
CA PRO A 221 15.79 -3.23 8.89
C PRO A 221 16.46 -4.61 8.86
N GLU A 222 17.80 -4.67 8.95
CA GLU A 222 18.60 -5.90 8.81
C GLU A 222 18.08 -7.08 9.67
N ASN A 223 17.62 -6.80 10.89
CA ASN A 223 17.10 -7.80 11.83
C ASN A 223 15.68 -8.31 11.49
N ARG A 224 15.07 -7.84 10.40
CA ARG A 224 13.75 -8.26 9.89
C ARG A 224 13.79 -8.79 8.46
N THR A 225 14.92 -8.75 7.76
CA THR A 225 15.09 -9.31 6.40
C THR A 225 14.58 -10.76 6.29
N TYR A 226 14.83 -11.57 7.33
CA TYR A 226 14.36 -12.97 7.43
C TYR A 226 13.20 -13.16 8.43
N GLY A 227 12.60 -12.09 8.91
CA GLY A 227 11.47 -12.13 9.85
C GLY A 227 10.15 -12.54 9.17
N ASN A 228 9.23 -13.06 9.97
CA ASN A 228 7.90 -13.46 9.50
C ASN A 228 6.89 -12.32 9.76
N TYR A 229 5.87 -12.18 8.91
CA TYR A 229 4.83 -11.16 9.05
C TYR A 229 3.99 -11.38 10.33
N SER A 230 3.75 -12.64 10.69
CA SER A 230 3.12 -13.03 11.95
C SER A 230 3.98 -12.75 13.20
N ASP A 231 5.29 -12.51 13.07
CA ASP A 231 6.14 -12.13 14.22
C ASP A 231 5.71 -10.81 14.84
N LEU A 232 5.02 -9.95 14.08
CA LEU A 232 4.39 -8.73 14.57
C LEU A 232 3.44 -9.02 15.74
N ALA A 233 2.71 -10.15 15.71
CA ALA A 233 1.76 -10.55 16.75
C ALA A 233 2.42 -11.12 18.02
N GLN A 234 3.74 -11.35 18.03
CA GLN A 234 4.44 -11.88 19.20
C GLN A 234 4.42 -10.90 20.38
N SER A 235 4.39 -11.44 21.61
CA SER A 235 4.35 -10.66 22.84
C SER A 235 5.58 -9.75 22.99
N GLY A 236 5.34 -8.46 23.22
CA GLY A 236 6.38 -7.45 23.46
C GLY A 236 6.62 -6.49 22.28
N THR A 237 6.04 -6.75 21.11
CA THR A 237 6.03 -5.82 19.97
C THR A 237 5.12 -4.61 20.22
N VAL A 238 5.30 -3.54 19.43
CA VAL A 238 4.38 -2.38 19.43
C VAL A 238 2.98 -2.75 18.92
N PHE A 239 2.87 -3.76 18.06
CA PHE A 239 1.59 -4.23 17.53
C PHE A 239 0.81 -5.05 18.56
N SER A 240 1.43 -6.06 19.20
CA SER A 240 0.75 -6.91 20.21
C SER A 240 0.27 -6.11 21.42
N SER A 241 1.00 -5.05 21.79
CA SER A 241 0.63 -4.11 22.87
C SER A 241 -0.43 -3.07 22.46
N GLY A 242 -0.89 -3.06 21.20
CA GLY A 242 -1.90 -2.15 20.68
C GLY A 242 -1.42 -0.71 20.41
N GLU A 243 -0.11 -0.43 20.48
CA GLU A 243 0.46 0.90 20.20
C GLU A 243 0.45 1.25 18.69
N ALA A 244 0.46 0.24 17.83
CA ALA A 244 0.35 0.37 16.39
C ALA A 244 -1.04 -0.03 15.83
N PRO A 245 -1.46 0.49 14.67
CA PRO A 245 -2.59 -0.05 13.91
C PRO A 245 -2.28 -1.46 13.37
N MET A 246 -3.30 -2.23 13.05
CA MET A 246 -3.16 -3.50 12.32
C MET A 246 -2.73 -3.25 10.88
N PRO A 247 -1.56 -3.77 10.45
CA PRO A 247 -1.15 -3.74 9.06
C PRO A 247 -1.82 -4.89 8.30
N ILE A 248 -2.45 -4.58 7.18
CA ILE A 248 -3.14 -5.55 6.32
C ILE A 248 -2.59 -5.43 4.90
N ILE A 249 -2.13 -6.54 4.35
CA ILE A 249 -1.70 -6.64 2.96
C ILE A 249 -2.82 -7.31 2.15
N ALA A 250 -3.21 -6.75 1.01
CA ALA A 250 -4.23 -7.33 0.14
C ALA A 250 -3.63 -7.95 -1.13
N LEU A 251 -4.17 -9.10 -1.52
CA LEU A 251 -3.78 -9.89 -2.70
C LEU A 251 -5.02 -10.21 -3.55
N SER A 252 -4.81 -10.48 -4.84
CA SER A 252 -5.83 -10.98 -5.77
C SER A 252 -5.52 -12.41 -6.21
N GLU A 253 -6.52 -13.13 -6.72
CA GLU A 253 -6.43 -14.55 -7.10
C GLU A 253 -6.54 -14.75 -8.62
N VAL A 254 -5.63 -15.54 -9.21
CA VAL A 254 -5.83 -16.13 -10.54
C VAL A 254 -6.26 -17.60 -10.37
N ILE A 255 -7.25 -18.02 -11.16
CA ILE A 255 -7.85 -19.36 -11.02
C ILE A 255 -7.68 -20.13 -12.34
N PRO A 256 -6.87 -21.20 -12.37
CA PRO A 256 -6.72 -22.08 -13.53
C PRO A 256 -8.05 -22.48 -14.16
N GLY A 257 -8.19 -22.23 -15.46
CA GLY A 257 -9.40 -22.56 -16.24
C GLY A 257 -10.62 -21.67 -15.98
N GLN A 258 -10.55 -20.68 -15.09
CA GLN A 258 -11.66 -19.74 -14.81
C GLN A 258 -11.29 -18.27 -15.03
N SER A 259 -10.04 -17.89 -14.72
CA SER A 259 -9.52 -16.55 -15.01
C SER A 259 -9.40 -16.31 -16.52
N PRO A 260 -9.64 -15.08 -17.00
CA PRO A 260 -9.36 -14.71 -18.38
C PRO A 260 -7.86 -14.80 -18.69
N THR A 261 -7.53 -15.12 -19.95
CA THR A 261 -6.15 -15.24 -20.42
C THR A 261 -5.87 -14.34 -21.62
N ILE A 262 -4.67 -13.75 -21.68
CA ILE A 262 -4.16 -13.03 -22.86
C ILE A 262 -2.75 -13.56 -23.15
N GLY A 263 -2.51 -14.05 -24.37
CA GLY A 263 -1.25 -14.72 -24.73
C GLY A 263 -0.99 -16.06 -24.02
N GLY A 264 -1.94 -16.53 -23.21
CA GLY A 264 -1.79 -17.66 -22.29
C GLY A 264 -1.63 -17.23 -20.82
N ILE A 265 -1.19 -15.99 -20.57
CA ILE A 265 -1.06 -15.43 -19.21
C ILE A 265 -2.45 -15.24 -18.61
N MET A 266 -2.71 -15.88 -17.47
CA MET A 266 -3.91 -15.63 -16.65
C MET A 266 -3.76 -14.33 -15.87
N TRP A 267 -4.87 -13.60 -15.72
CA TRP A 267 -4.95 -12.42 -14.85
C TRP A 267 -6.26 -12.41 -14.05
N PRO A 268 -6.36 -11.69 -12.91
CA PRO A 268 -7.55 -11.66 -12.04
C PRO A 268 -8.64 -10.73 -12.59
N GLY A 269 -8.98 -10.91 -13.87
CA GLY A 269 -9.81 -9.96 -14.61
C GLY A 269 -11.30 -10.13 -14.42
N ARG A 270 -11.99 -9.00 -14.20
CA ARG A 270 -13.46 -8.91 -14.14
C ARG A 270 -14.09 -9.33 -15.47
N ASN A 271 -14.58 -10.57 -15.52
CA ASN A 271 -15.45 -11.12 -16.55
C ASN A 271 -16.90 -11.23 -16.02
N ASN A 272 -17.82 -11.78 -16.83
CA ASN A 272 -19.24 -11.88 -16.48
C ASN A 272 -19.53 -12.83 -15.29
N THR A 273 -18.58 -13.66 -14.86
CA THR A 273 -18.77 -14.66 -13.79
C THR A 273 -18.04 -14.33 -12.47
N ASN A 274 -17.08 -13.40 -12.46
CA ASN A 274 -16.17 -13.21 -11.31
C ASN A 274 -16.05 -11.78 -10.72
N GLY A 275 -16.96 -10.84 -10.99
CA GLY A 275 -16.88 -9.42 -10.52
C GLY A 275 -16.53 -9.18 -9.03
N PHE A 276 -17.51 -9.03 -8.14
CA PHE A 276 -17.27 -9.08 -6.68
C PHE A 276 -16.89 -10.50 -6.20
N ASN A 277 -17.19 -11.51 -7.02
CA ASN A 277 -16.84 -12.91 -6.75
C ASN A 277 -15.35 -13.23 -6.98
N LEU A 278 -14.52 -12.23 -7.30
CA LEU A 278 -13.07 -12.37 -7.27
C LEU A 278 -12.59 -12.44 -5.82
N THR A 279 -11.85 -13.49 -5.49
CA THR A 279 -11.24 -13.64 -4.17
C THR A 279 -10.18 -12.56 -3.99
N SER A 280 -10.46 -11.62 -3.08
CA SER A 280 -9.46 -10.71 -2.55
C SER A 280 -9.07 -11.24 -1.18
N TYR A 281 -7.82 -11.67 -1.06
CA TYR A 281 -7.26 -12.14 0.19
C TYR A 281 -6.72 -10.97 1.00
N GLU A 282 -6.75 -11.10 2.32
CA GLU A 282 -5.99 -10.26 3.23
C GLU A 282 -4.99 -11.10 4.04
N VAL A 283 -3.79 -10.56 4.22
CA VAL A 283 -2.76 -11.04 5.14
C VAL A 283 -2.71 -10.07 6.33
N THR A 284 -2.96 -10.59 7.53
CA THR A 284 -2.77 -9.86 8.79
C THR A 284 -1.72 -10.58 9.65
N PRO A 285 -1.18 -9.96 10.72
CA PRO A 285 -0.31 -10.67 11.67
C PRO A 285 -0.98 -11.88 12.35
N PHE A 286 -2.31 -11.96 12.36
CA PHE A 286 -3.06 -13.04 13.00
C PHE A 286 -3.52 -14.11 12.02
N GLU A 287 -4.14 -13.70 10.91
CA GLU A 287 -4.84 -14.57 9.96
C GLU A 287 -4.66 -14.14 8.50
N PHE A 288 -4.65 -15.15 7.62
CA PHE A 288 -4.72 -15.07 6.17
C PHE A 288 -6.04 -15.66 5.68
N GLY A 289 -6.69 -15.01 4.71
CA GLY A 289 -7.93 -15.53 4.13
C GLY A 289 -8.74 -14.47 3.40
N SER A 290 -10.03 -14.74 3.18
CA SER A 290 -10.94 -13.79 2.55
C SER A 290 -12.20 -13.56 3.39
N TRP A 291 -12.67 -12.31 3.39
CA TRP A 291 -14.03 -11.97 3.79
C TRP A 291 -15.03 -12.37 2.69
N ARG A 292 -16.27 -11.86 2.81
CA ARG A 292 -17.37 -12.07 1.86
C ARG A 292 -16.95 -11.66 0.43
N GLY A 293 -17.46 -12.39 -0.56
CA GLY A 293 -16.92 -12.37 -1.92
C GLY A 293 -15.85 -13.45 -2.10
N GLY A 294 -15.43 -13.70 -3.34
CA GLY A 294 -14.54 -14.82 -3.61
C GLY A 294 -15.14 -16.20 -3.35
N ARG A 295 -14.30 -17.22 -3.55
CA ARG A 295 -14.64 -18.64 -3.39
C ARG A 295 -14.26 -19.25 -2.02
N ILE A 296 -13.60 -18.49 -1.14
CA ILE A 296 -13.04 -18.98 0.14
C ILE A 296 -13.96 -18.64 1.33
N GLN A 297 -14.07 -17.35 1.67
CA GLN A 297 -14.88 -16.81 2.79
C GLN A 297 -14.53 -17.42 4.15
N ALA A 298 -13.23 -17.59 4.39
CA ALA A 298 -12.66 -18.24 5.56
C ALA A 298 -11.21 -17.77 5.80
N PHE A 299 -10.68 -18.08 6.98
CA PHE A 299 -9.39 -17.63 7.48
C PHE A 299 -8.59 -18.77 8.11
N MET A 300 -7.28 -18.72 7.99
CA MET A 300 -6.33 -19.58 8.72
C MET A 300 -5.32 -18.70 9.47
N PRO A 301 -4.67 -19.15 10.56
CA PRO A 301 -3.67 -18.33 11.26
C PRO A 301 -2.38 -18.13 10.44
N THR A 302 -1.96 -16.88 10.17
CA THR A 302 -0.85 -16.53 9.25
C THR A 302 0.46 -17.27 9.55
N MET A 303 0.79 -17.42 10.83
CA MET A 303 1.99 -18.13 11.33
C MET A 303 2.11 -19.57 10.83
N TYR A 304 1.01 -20.21 10.41
CA TYR A 304 0.98 -21.60 9.96
C TYR A 304 0.75 -21.75 8.45
N LEU A 305 0.89 -20.68 7.67
CA LEU A 305 0.85 -20.75 6.20
C LEU A 305 1.89 -21.74 5.67
N GLY A 306 1.58 -22.36 4.53
CA GLY A 306 2.37 -23.46 3.97
C GLY A 306 2.07 -24.83 4.59
N THR A 307 1.36 -24.91 5.72
CA THR A 307 0.90 -26.20 6.29
C THR A 307 -0.06 -26.89 5.33
N SER A 308 0.14 -28.19 5.09
CA SER A 308 -0.83 -29.01 4.36
C SER A 308 -2.11 -29.17 5.18
N MET A 309 -3.21 -28.63 4.66
CA MET A 309 -4.56 -28.68 5.25
C MET A 309 -5.49 -29.49 4.37
N SER A 310 -6.56 -30.04 4.92
CA SER A 310 -7.68 -30.61 4.17
C SER A 310 -8.95 -30.59 5.02
N ASN A 311 -10.09 -30.29 4.41
CA ASN A 311 -11.39 -30.15 5.09
C ASN A 311 -11.34 -29.17 6.28
N GLY A 312 -10.49 -28.15 6.19
CA GLY A 312 -10.29 -27.13 7.23
C GLY A 312 -9.40 -27.53 8.41
N THR A 313 -8.69 -28.66 8.37
CA THR A 313 -7.77 -29.13 9.44
C THR A 313 -6.42 -29.58 8.87
N ALA A 314 -5.35 -29.57 9.67
CA ALA A 314 -4.03 -30.03 9.21
C ALA A 314 -4.06 -31.53 8.82
N GLN A 315 -3.49 -31.87 7.66
CA GLN A 315 -3.40 -33.28 7.21
C GLN A 315 -2.47 -34.10 8.10
N ASN A 316 -1.39 -33.49 8.59
CA ASN A 316 -0.53 -34.08 9.63
C ASN A 316 -0.37 -33.13 10.82
N SER A 317 -0.94 -33.50 11.97
CA SER A 317 -0.85 -32.70 13.20
C SER A 317 0.54 -32.59 13.83
N SER A 318 1.54 -33.36 13.39
CA SER A 318 2.94 -33.20 13.84
C SER A 318 3.80 -32.33 12.91
N GLU A 319 3.29 -31.92 11.76
CA GLU A 319 4.04 -31.25 10.69
C GLU A 319 3.29 -30.01 10.19
N CYS A 320 3.26 -28.98 11.03
CA CYS A 320 2.88 -27.63 10.65
C CYS A 320 4.10 -26.83 10.20
N VAL A 321 3.93 -26.02 9.17
CA VAL A 321 4.95 -25.08 8.69
C VAL A 321 4.90 -23.80 9.53
N GLN A 322 6.06 -23.20 9.79
CA GLN A 322 6.20 -21.84 10.32
C GLN A 322 7.20 -21.05 9.48
N GLY A 323 6.94 -19.76 9.28
CA GLY A 323 7.84 -18.86 8.54
C GLY A 323 7.73 -18.93 7.02
N PHE A 324 6.66 -19.52 6.47
CA PHE A 324 6.28 -19.32 5.05
C PHE A 324 5.89 -17.86 4.80
N ASP A 325 5.35 -17.18 5.81
CA ASP A 325 4.91 -15.79 5.79
C ASP A 325 6.06 -14.78 5.95
N LYS A 326 7.22 -15.01 5.34
CA LYS A 326 8.35 -14.06 5.35
C LYS A 326 7.92 -12.67 4.90
N PHE A 327 8.42 -11.63 5.56
CA PHE A 327 8.12 -10.24 5.17
C PHE A 327 8.37 -10.00 3.68
N THR A 328 9.52 -10.44 3.18
CA THR A 328 9.91 -10.38 1.77
C THR A 328 8.94 -11.13 0.86
N PHE A 329 8.53 -12.36 1.20
CA PHE A 329 7.55 -13.11 0.40
C PHE A 329 6.17 -12.42 0.36
N ILE A 330 5.72 -11.83 1.47
CA ILE A 330 4.46 -11.05 1.50
C ILE A 330 4.58 -9.74 0.70
N GLN A 331 5.73 -9.05 0.76
CA GLN A 331 6.03 -7.88 -0.07
C GLN A 331 6.07 -8.24 -1.56
N GLY A 332 6.70 -9.36 -1.91
CA GLY A 332 6.75 -9.91 -3.26
C GLY A 332 5.35 -10.22 -3.77
N SER A 333 4.61 -11.06 -3.04
CA SER A 333 3.23 -11.47 -3.39
C SER A 333 2.30 -10.28 -3.64
N THR A 334 2.39 -9.21 -2.86
CA THR A 334 1.50 -8.05 -3.04
C THR A 334 1.91 -7.11 -4.15
N ALA A 335 3.18 -7.15 -4.59
CA ALA A 335 3.71 -6.38 -5.72
C ALA A 335 3.93 -7.23 -6.98
N ASP A 336 3.54 -8.51 -6.95
CA ASP A 336 3.63 -9.47 -8.05
C ASP A 336 2.58 -9.17 -9.12
N ALA A 337 2.90 -8.20 -9.97
CA ALA A 337 2.08 -7.78 -11.10
C ALA A 337 2.74 -8.15 -12.44
N PHE A 338 3.57 -9.20 -12.48
CA PHE A 338 4.28 -9.64 -13.67
C PHE A 338 3.31 -10.03 -14.79
N ASP A 339 2.19 -10.66 -14.46
CA ASP A 339 1.10 -10.96 -15.39
C ASP A 339 0.60 -9.69 -16.11
N ALA A 340 0.32 -8.63 -15.36
CA ALA A 340 -0.17 -7.36 -15.90
C ALA A 340 0.91 -6.57 -16.64
N TRP A 341 2.15 -6.60 -16.17
CA TRP A 341 3.28 -5.97 -16.84
C TRP A 341 3.56 -6.59 -18.21
N PHE A 342 3.59 -7.92 -18.29
CA PHE A 342 3.77 -8.63 -19.55
C PHE A 342 2.56 -8.49 -20.47
N ILE A 343 1.33 -8.51 -19.94
CA ILE A 343 0.14 -8.28 -20.79
C ILE A 343 0.09 -6.86 -21.37
N ASP A 344 0.46 -5.82 -20.59
CA ASP A 344 0.53 -4.42 -21.05
C ASP A 344 1.65 -4.26 -22.11
N ASP A 345 2.90 -4.65 -21.80
CA ASP A 345 4.05 -4.45 -22.71
C ASP A 345 4.07 -5.40 -23.94
N TRP A 346 3.62 -6.67 -23.83
CA TRP A 346 3.71 -7.64 -24.94
C TRP A 346 2.50 -7.61 -25.89
N TYR A 347 1.32 -7.19 -25.40
CA TYR A 347 0.06 -7.26 -26.15
C TYR A 347 -0.69 -5.92 -26.27
N ASP A 348 -0.07 -4.77 -25.92
CA ASP A 348 -0.67 -3.41 -25.91
C ASP A 348 -2.06 -3.39 -25.22
N THR A 349 -2.21 -4.19 -24.16
CA THR A 349 -3.49 -4.41 -23.48
C THR A 349 -3.38 -4.06 -21.98
N PRO A 350 -3.58 -2.81 -21.59
CA PRO A 350 -3.50 -2.40 -20.18
C PRO A 350 -4.62 -3.02 -19.34
N ILE A 351 -4.29 -3.99 -18.47
CA ILE A 351 -5.26 -4.68 -17.61
C ILE A 351 -5.39 -4.10 -16.18
N PHE A 352 -4.45 -3.28 -15.74
CA PHE A 352 -4.67 -2.37 -14.60
C PHE A 352 -5.93 -1.51 -14.86
N ALA A 353 -6.54 -0.94 -13.82
CA ALA A 353 -7.80 -0.19 -13.88
C ALA A 353 -7.74 1.17 -14.63
N LYS A 354 -7.29 1.15 -15.89
CA LYS A 354 -7.13 2.28 -16.81
C LYS A 354 -8.31 2.29 -17.79
N ARG A 355 -9.04 3.42 -17.89
CA ARG A 355 -10.21 3.51 -18.77
C ARG A 355 -9.88 3.52 -20.28
N ALA A 356 -8.60 3.68 -20.64
CA ALA A 356 -8.11 3.50 -21.99
C ALA A 356 -7.99 2.01 -22.34
N LEU A 357 -9.14 1.32 -22.43
CA LEU A 357 -9.23 -0.05 -22.92
C LEU A 357 -8.82 -0.10 -24.40
N ARG A 358 -7.52 -0.26 -24.65
CA ARG A 358 -7.04 -0.83 -25.90
C ARG A 358 -7.21 -2.33 -25.81
N THR A 359 -8.20 -2.86 -26.52
CA THR A 359 -8.29 -4.29 -26.78
C THR A 359 -7.42 -4.58 -28.00
N GLY A 360 -6.16 -4.93 -27.77
CA GLY A 360 -5.34 -5.58 -28.80
C GLY A 360 -6.02 -6.86 -29.29
N PRO A 361 -5.84 -7.28 -30.55
CA PRO A 361 -6.40 -8.54 -31.01
C PRO A 361 -5.71 -9.71 -30.26
N PRO A 362 -6.46 -10.70 -29.74
CA PRO A 362 -5.85 -11.86 -29.11
C PRO A 362 -5.09 -12.66 -30.16
N SER A 363 -3.77 -12.67 -30.04
CA SER A 363 -2.86 -13.32 -30.98
C SER A 363 -1.92 -14.26 -30.23
N THR A 364 -2.06 -15.56 -30.53
CA THR A 364 -1.31 -16.71 -30.00
C THR A 364 -1.71 -17.23 -28.61
N SER A 365 -1.48 -18.52 -28.43
CA SER A 365 -1.84 -19.35 -27.26
C SER A 365 -0.60 -19.97 -26.61
N VAL A 366 0.55 -19.32 -26.75
CA VAL A 366 1.84 -19.78 -26.19
C VAL A 366 2.52 -18.57 -25.58
N ILE A 367 2.82 -18.67 -24.28
CA ILE A 367 3.61 -17.68 -23.57
C ILE A 367 5.06 -17.91 -23.98
N VAL A 368 5.55 -17.07 -24.89
CA VAL A 368 6.98 -16.93 -25.19
C VAL A 368 7.26 -15.43 -25.04
N PRO A 369 8.25 -15.02 -24.23
CA PRO A 369 8.73 -13.64 -24.23
C PRO A 369 9.02 -13.23 -25.69
N PRO A 370 8.39 -12.18 -26.22
CA PRO A 370 8.66 -11.74 -27.59
C PRO A 370 10.15 -11.36 -27.69
N PRO A 371 10.86 -11.65 -28.81
CA PRO A 371 12.33 -11.54 -28.85
C PRO A 371 12.90 -10.17 -28.45
N GLN A 372 12.15 -9.08 -28.64
CA GLN A 372 12.54 -7.74 -28.19
C GLN A 372 12.52 -7.51 -26.66
N PHE A 373 12.04 -8.47 -25.88
CA PHE A 373 11.98 -8.45 -24.41
C PHE A 373 12.85 -9.53 -23.76
N GLU A 374 13.67 -10.27 -24.52
CA GLU A 374 14.59 -11.28 -23.96
C GLU A 374 15.58 -10.67 -22.95
N ASP A 375 16.05 -9.44 -23.20
CA ASP A 375 16.94 -8.66 -22.32
C ASP A 375 16.20 -7.88 -21.19
N ASP A 376 14.87 -8.04 -21.05
CA ASP A 376 14.10 -7.35 -20.01
C ASP A 376 14.37 -7.98 -18.64
N GLY A 377 14.81 -7.18 -17.65
CA GLY A 377 15.11 -7.67 -16.30
C GLY A 377 13.96 -8.43 -15.62
N ARG A 378 12.70 -8.15 -15.98
CA ARG A 378 11.53 -8.89 -15.50
C ARG A 378 11.44 -10.28 -16.14
N VAL A 379 11.73 -10.38 -17.44
CA VAL A 379 11.78 -11.66 -18.17
C VAL A 379 12.93 -12.51 -17.65
N ILE A 380 14.10 -11.90 -17.45
CA ILE A 380 15.28 -12.55 -16.87
C ILE A 380 14.96 -13.15 -15.50
N LEU A 381 14.30 -12.40 -14.60
CA LEU A 381 13.99 -12.91 -13.25
C LEU A 381 13.02 -14.10 -13.27
N VAL A 382 11.98 -14.08 -14.13
CA VAL A 382 11.02 -15.18 -14.26
C VAL A 382 11.66 -16.40 -14.94
N ASN A 383 12.48 -16.20 -15.98
CA ASN A 383 13.26 -17.27 -16.62
C ASN A 383 14.24 -17.91 -15.63
N GLN A 384 15.04 -17.13 -14.92
CA GLN A 384 15.98 -17.64 -13.91
C GLN A 384 15.25 -18.44 -12.82
N THR A 385 14.11 -17.94 -12.33
CA THR A 385 13.28 -18.69 -11.37
C THR A 385 12.78 -20.01 -11.96
N ALA A 386 12.29 -19.99 -13.21
CA ALA A 386 11.81 -21.19 -13.88
C ALA A 386 12.92 -22.23 -14.07
N GLU A 387 14.08 -21.80 -14.55
CA GLU A 387 15.26 -22.64 -14.80
C GLU A 387 15.85 -23.21 -13.50
N SER A 388 16.04 -22.38 -12.46
CA SER A 388 16.61 -22.80 -11.17
C SER A 388 15.75 -23.83 -10.43
N PHE A 389 14.42 -23.78 -10.59
CA PHE A 389 13.50 -24.65 -9.84
C PHE A 389 12.75 -25.66 -10.71
N ASN A 390 13.20 -25.87 -11.96
CA ASN A 390 12.61 -26.82 -12.92
C ASN A 390 11.09 -26.62 -13.09
N GLN A 391 10.69 -25.36 -13.25
CA GLN A 391 9.34 -24.92 -13.57
C GLN A 391 9.30 -24.42 -15.03
N THR A 392 8.12 -24.31 -15.60
CA THR A 392 7.91 -23.47 -16.79
C THR A 392 7.82 -22.00 -16.39
N PHE A 393 8.07 -21.09 -17.34
CA PHE A 393 7.84 -19.64 -17.19
C PHE A 393 6.45 -19.30 -16.63
N ASN A 394 5.44 -20.13 -16.94
CA ASN A 394 4.07 -19.93 -16.50
C ASN A 394 3.83 -20.40 -15.06
N GLU A 395 4.49 -21.48 -14.64
CA GLU A 395 4.39 -21.99 -13.27
C GLU A 395 5.16 -21.10 -12.27
N SER A 396 6.22 -20.43 -12.70
CA SER A 396 6.97 -19.48 -11.85
C SER A 396 6.34 -18.08 -11.76
N LEU A 397 5.32 -17.77 -12.57
CA LEU A 397 4.83 -16.40 -12.80
C LEU A 397 4.00 -15.79 -11.65
N TRP A 398 3.43 -16.62 -10.78
CA TRP A 398 2.49 -16.19 -9.73
C TRP A 398 2.97 -16.62 -8.35
N ALA A 399 2.66 -15.83 -7.33
CA ALA A 399 2.92 -16.20 -5.95
C ALA A 399 2.13 -17.45 -5.54
N THR A 400 2.79 -18.61 -5.48
CA THR A 400 2.18 -19.91 -5.19
C THR A 400 2.13 -20.20 -3.69
N TYR A 401 0.92 -20.44 -3.18
CA TYR A 401 0.66 -20.74 -1.77
C TYR A 401 0.06 -22.16 -1.65
N PRO A 402 0.61 -23.06 -0.80
CA PRO A 402 -0.10 -24.29 -0.43
C PRO A 402 -1.46 -23.92 0.18
N ASN A 403 -2.55 -24.48 -0.35
CA ASN A 403 -3.90 -24.03 -0.07
C ASN A 403 -4.35 -24.48 1.33
N PRO A 404 -4.49 -23.57 2.31
CA PRO A 404 -4.96 -23.97 3.63
C PRO A 404 -6.47 -24.27 3.67
N PHE A 405 -7.17 -24.02 2.55
CA PHE A 405 -8.60 -24.23 2.37
C PHE A 405 -8.92 -25.46 1.50
N GLU A 406 -7.94 -26.34 1.19
CA GLU A 406 -8.17 -27.56 0.39
C GLU A 406 -9.39 -28.36 0.93
N ASN A 407 -10.31 -28.69 0.02
CA ASN A 407 -11.59 -29.37 0.30
C ASN A 407 -12.52 -28.71 1.34
N TYR A 408 -12.21 -27.52 1.86
CA TYR A 408 -13.03 -26.84 2.89
C TYR A 408 -14.46 -26.55 2.43
N ASN A 409 -14.65 -26.26 1.14
CA ASN A 409 -15.96 -26.02 0.54
C ASN A 409 -16.00 -26.59 -0.92
N PRO A 410 -17.16 -26.57 -1.61
CA PRO A 410 -17.28 -27.11 -2.97
C PRO A 410 -16.37 -26.47 -4.03
N ALA A 411 -15.96 -25.21 -3.86
CA ALA A 411 -15.07 -24.49 -4.77
C ALA A 411 -13.57 -24.70 -4.47
N MET A 412 -13.25 -25.51 -3.46
CA MET A 412 -11.90 -25.91 -3.05
C MET A 412 -11.65 -27.42 -3.18
N GLN A 413 -12.59 -28.18 -3.75
CA GLN A 413 -12.44 -29.63 -3.90
C GLN A 413 -11.27 -29.96 -4.84
N GLY A 414 -10.26 -30.65 -4.32
CA GLY A 414 -9.04 -31.00 -5.08
C GLY A 414 -8.21 -29.81 -5.54
N ILE A 415 -8.29 -28.66 -4.85
CA ILE A 415 -7.44 -27.49 -5.11
C ILE A 415 -6.39 -27.41 -4.00
N ASP A 416 -5.19 -27.89 -4.28
CA ASP A 416 -4.04 -28.00 -3.36
C ASP A 416 -3.18 -26.73 -3.32
N GLU A 417 -3.21 -25.88 -4.34
CA GLU A 417 -2.50 -24.60 -4.40
C GLU A 417 -3.41 -23.40 -4.69
N LEU A 418 -2.97 -22.21 -4.25
CA LEU A 418 -3.53 -20.91 -4.60
C LEU A 418 -2.48 -20.11 -5.38
N LEU A 419 -2.89 -19.52 -6.50
CA LEU A 419 -2.04 -18.64 -7.31
C LEU A 419 -2.47 -17.19 -7.07
N LEU A 420 -1.60 -16.43 -6.38
CA LEU A 420 -1.90 -15.08 -5.92
C LEU A 420 -1.05 -14.05 -6.68
N VAL A 421 -1.58 -12.84 -6.79
CA VAL A 421 -0.96 -11.71 -7.50
C VAL A 421 -1.25 -10.39 -6.78
N ASP A 422 -0.62 -9.31 -7.27
CA ASP A 422 -0.82 -7.93 -6.83
C ASP A 422 -2.32 -7.60 -6.69
N GLY A 423 -2.69 -7.14 -5.49
CA GLY A 423 -4.08 -6.85 -5.13
C GLY A 423 -4.78 -5.86 -6.08
N SER A 424 -4.03 -4.95 -6.72
CA SER A 424 -4.59 -3.93 -7.63
C SER A 424 -5.25 -4.51 -8.88
N LEU A 425 -4.85 -5.71 -9.28
CA LEU A 425 -5.26 -6.34 -10.52
C LEU A 425 -6.72 -6.83 -10.51
N GLY A 426 -7.33 -7.00 -9.34
CA GLY A 426 -8.79 -7.24 -9.19
C GLY A 426 -9.69 -6.07 -9.64
N GLY A 427 -9.10 -5.02 -10.22
CA GLY A 427 -9.77 -3.81 -10.69
C GLY A 427 -9.99 -2.75 -9.59
N GLU A 428 -9.38 -2.94 -8.42
CA GLU A 428 -9.52 -2.07 -7.23
C GLU A 428 -8.12 -1.79 -6.65
N THR A 429 -7.46 -0.74 -7.15
CA THR A 429 -6.10 -0.35 -6.70
C THR A 429 -6.09 0.22 -5.26
N ASN A 430 -7.27 0.46 -4.65
CA ASN A 430 -7.40 0.85 -3.25
C ASN A 430 -7.81 -0.37 -2.39
N PRO A 431 -7.00 -0.80 -1.40
CA PRO A 431 -7.29 -1.95 -0.52
C PRO A 431 -8.35 -1.63 0.55
N ILE A 432 -9.54 -1.21 0.10
CA ILE A 432 -10.64 -0.75 0.94
C ILE A 432 -11.50 -1.91 1.47
N ARG A 433 -11.60 -3.04 0.73
CA ARG A 433 -12.47 -4.18 1.09
C ARG A 433 -12.25 -4.68 2.54
N PRO A 434 -11.00 -4.84 3.05
CA PRO A 434 -10.73 -5.13 4.46
C PRO A 434 -11.31 -4.13 5.48
N LEU A 435 -11.48 -2.86 5.10
CA LEU A 435 -11.93 -1.79 6.00
C LEU A 435 -13.45 -1.64 6.07
N ILE A 436 -14.18 -2.08 5.03
CA ILE A 436 -15.62 -1.84 4.89
C ILE A 436 -16.49 -3.04 5.27
N ILE A 437 -15.88 -4.14 5.69
CA ILE A 437 -16.58 -5.28 6.28
C ILE A 437 -17.26 -4.89 7.61
N PRO A 438 -18.58 -5.13 7.79
CA PRO A 438 -19.33 -4.71 8.97
C PRO A 438 -18.74 -5.18 10.30
N GLU A 439 -18.04 -6.32 10.31
CA GLU A 439 -17.42 -6.95 11.47
C GLU A 439 -16.36 -6.04 12.13
N ARG A 440 -15.61 -5.26 11.35
CA ARG A 440 -14.58 -4.33 11.89
C ARG A 440 -15.16 -3.04 12.46
N GLN A 441 -16.37 -2.64 12.02
CA GLN A 441 -17.09 -1.45 12.45
C GLN A 441 -16.30 -0.14 12.25
N VAL A 442 -15.66 0.03 11.09
CA VAL A 442 -14.90 1.25 10.76
C VAL A 442 -15.86 2.45 10.59
N ASP A 443 -15.52 3.57 11.23
CA ASP A 443 -16.27 4.84 11.18
C ASP A 443 -15.80 5.75 10.05
N LEU A 444 -14.48 5.80 9.83
CA LEU A 444 -13.81 6.62 8.84
C LEU A 444 -12.79 5.77 8.07
N VAL A 445 -12.93 5.73 6.75
CA VAL A 445 -11.92 5.19 5.82
C VAL A 445 -11.21 6.35 5.15
N ILE A 446 -9.93 6.51 5.43
CA ILE A 446 -9.03 7.43 4.73
C ILE A 446 -8.41 6.67 3.56
N VAL A 447 -8.46 7.21 2.35
CA VAL A 447 -7.95 6.57 1.13
C VAL A 447 -6.90 7.49 0.50
N TYR A 448 -5.65 7.06 0.43
CA TYR A 448 -4.65 7.69 -0.43
C TYR A 448 -4.55 6.90 -1.74
N GLU A 449 -4.95 7.54 -2.83
CA GLU A 449 -4.88 6.99 -4.19
C GLU A 449 -3.73 7.67 -4.95
N ALA A 450 -2.77 6.88 -5.41
CA ALA A 450 -1.61 7.26 -6.21
C ALA A 450 -1.43 6.31 -7.41
N SER A 451 -2.55 5.97 -8.05
CA SER A 451 -2.62 5.22 -9.30
C SER A 451 -2.34 6.10 -10.53
N SER A 452 -1.93 5.45 -11.63
CA SER A 452 -1.62 6.10 -12.91
C SER A 452 -2.78 5.97 -13.91
N ASP A 453 -3.99 6.36 -13.51
CA ASP A 453 -5.23 6.09 -14.27
C ASP A 453 -5.50 7.12 -15.38
N ALA A 454 -4.84 8.29 -15.33
CA ALA A 454 -5.04 9.43 -16.22
C ALA A 454 -3.77 9.78 -17.02
N GLN A 455 -3.91 10.78 -17.90
CA GLN A 455 -2.78 11.39 -18.59
C GLN A 455 -1.74 11.89 -17.58
N TYR A 456 -0.46 11.79 -17.96
CA TYR A 456 0.69 12.16 -17.11
C TYR A 456 0.79 11.38 -15.78
N ASN A 457 0.24 10.16 -15.67
CA ASN A 457 0.29 9.32 -14.47
C ASN A 457 -0.41 9.93 -13.23
N TRP A 458 -1.43 10.76 -13.44
CA TRP A 458 -2.29 11.22 -12.35
C TRP A 458 -3.48 10.28 -12.11
N VAL A 459 -4.13 10.45 -10.96
CA VAL A 459 -5.37 9.75 -10.63
C VAL A 459 -6.58 10.39 -11.32
N ASN A 460 -7.60 9.57 -11.62
CA ASN A 460 -8.93 10.06 -12.01
C ASN A 460 -10.07 9.51 -11.13
N GLY A 461 -9.77 8.70 -10.11
CA GLY A 461 -10.75 8.10 -9.22
C GLY A 461 -11.49 6.89 -9.80
N THR A 462 -11.02 6.32 -10.92
CA THR A 462 -11.58 5.06 -11.48
C THR A 462 -11.55 3.95 -10.43
N ASN A 463 -10.49 3.86 -9.64
CA ASN A 463 -10.36 2.84 -8.59
C ASN A 463 -11.39 3.01 -7.47
N LEU A 464 -11.63 4.24 -7.00
CA LEU A 464 -12.68 4.52 -6.01
C LEU A 464 -14.10 4.20 -6.54
N VAL A 465 -14.37 4.45 -7.84
CA VAL A 465 -15.63 4.05 -8.49
C VAL A 465 -15.75 2.52 -8.57
N ASN A 466 -14.68 1.83 -8.95
CA ASN A 466 -14.66 0.36 -9.04
C ASN A 466 -14.86 -0.31 -7.68
N THR A 467 -14.35 0.29 -6.59
CA THR A 467 -14.63 -0.14 -5.21
C THR A 467 -16.10 0.01 -4.86
N ALA A 468 -16.72 1.15 -5.17
CA ALA A 468 -18.13 1.37 -4.88
C ALA A 468 -19.05 0.38 -5.64
N GLN A 469 -18.72 0.08 -6.90
CA GLN A 469 -19.42 -0.94 -7.69
C GLN A 469 -19.23 -2.34 -7.09
N SER A 470 -18.02 -2.68 -6.65
CA SER A 470 -17.69 -3.96 -6.03
C SER A 470 -18.46 -4.16 -4.72
N ALA A 471 -18.42 -3.18 -3.82
CA ALA A 471 -19.16 -3.18 -2.57
C ALA A 471 -20.67 -3.33 -2.81
N ALA A 472 -21.24 -2.62 -3.80
CA ALA A 472 -22.65 -2.75 -4.16
C ALA A 472 -23.00 -4.16 -4.68
N GLN A 473 -22.18 -4.77 -5.53
CA GLN A 473 -22.35 -6.15 -5.98
C GLN A 473 -22.27 -7.15 -4.82
N GLY A 474 -21.40 -6.90 -3.84
CA GLY A 474 -21.25 -7.71 -2.64
C GLY A 474 -22.25 -7.46 -1.51
N ASN A 475 -23.18 -6.52 -1.69
CA ASN A 475 -24.07 -6.03 -0.64
C ASN A 475 -23.30 -5.56 0.63
N ILE A 476 -22.10 -5.01 0.45
CA ILE A 476 -21.29 -4.39 1.50
C ILE A 476 -21.67 -2.90 1.61
N PRO A 477 -21.92 -2.37 2.82
CA PRO A 477 -22.29 -0.96 3.00
C PRO A 477 -21.13 -0.02 2.63
N PHE A 478 -21.31 0.78 1.58
CA PHE A 478 -20.33 1.77 1.13
C PHE A 478 -21.03 3.06 0.69
N PRO A 479 -20.46 4.26 0.92
CA PRO A 479 -21.09 5.50 0.49
C PRO A 479 -21.15 5.62 -1.03
N ARG A 480 -22.08 6.44 -1.52
CA ARG A 480 -22.20 6.73 -2.95
C ARG A 480 -20.96 7.50 -3.44
N ILE A 481 -20.26 6.92 -4.41
CA ILE A 481 -19.19 7.57 -5.17
C ILE A 481 -19.76 7.98 -6.53
N PRO A 482 -19.53 9.21 -7.01
CA PRO A 482 -19.96 9.64 -8.34
C PRO A 482 -19.08 9.08 -9.44
N ASP A 483 -19.50 9.19 -10.70
CA ASP A 483 -18.70 8.71 -11.83
C ASP A 483 -17.40 9.50 -12.04
N VAL A 484 -16.47 8.91 -12.81
CA VAL A 484 -15.16 9.51 -13.14
C VAL A 484 -15.29 10.89 -13.80
N ALA A 485 -16.33 11.10 -14.63
CA ALA A 485 -16.56 12.40 -15.24
C ALA A 485 -16.87 13.47 -14.19
N THR A 486 -17.66 13.13 -13.19
CA THR A 486 -18.00 13.99 -12.06
C THR A 486 -16.78 14.23 -11.16
N LEU A 487 -16.05 13.17 -10.79
CA LEU A 487 -14.84 13.26 -9.96
C LEU A 487 -13.81 14.22 -10.57
N VAL A 488 -13.56 14.08 -11.88
CA VAL A 488 -12.61 14.92 -12.62
C VAL A 488 -13.14 16.34 -12.83
N THR A 489 -14.33 16.52 -13.40
CA THR A 489 -14.83 17.85 -13.79
C THR A 489 -15.23 18.75 -12.62
N GLN A 490 -15.45 18.19 -11.42
CA GLN A 490 -15.66 18.93 -10.17
C GLN A 490 -14.37 19.08 -9.34
N ASN A 491 -13.21 18.74 -9.89
CA ASN A 491 -11.89 18.80 -9.22
C ASN A 491 -11.75 17.95 -7.95
N LEU A 492 -12.60 16.91 -7.76
CA LEU A 492 -12.53 15.99 -6.62
C LEU A 492 -11.31 15.06 -6.69
N THR A 493 -10.66 14.96 -7.86
CA THR A 493 -9.36 14.32 -8.08
C THR A 493 -8.16 15.24 -7.85
N LYS A 494 -8.38 16.49 -7.40
CA LYS A 494 -7.34 17.50 -7.16
C LYS A 494 -7.35 18.04 -5.74
N GLN A 495 -8.14 17.43 -4.84
CA GLN A 495 -8.25 17.84 -3.44
C GLN A 495 -8.86 16.77 -2.52
N PRO A 496 -8.59 16.84 -1.21
CA PRO A 496 -9.30 16.07 -0.20
C PRO A 496 -10.81 16.25 -0.31
N THR A 497 -11.55 15.15 -0.38
CA THR A 497 -13.02 15.14 -0.53
C THR A 497 -13.64 14.08 0.38
N PHE A 498 -14.72 14.42 1.09
CA PHE A 498 -15.50 13.46 1.85
C PHE A 498 -16.66 12.87 1.00
N PHE A 499 -16.97 11.59 1.23
CA PHE A 499 -18.14 10.90 0.69
C PHE A 499 -18.89 10.18 1.83
N GLY A 500 -20.23 10.19 1.79
CA GLY A 500 -21.06 9.57 2.83
C GLY A 500 -21.41 10.49 4.02
N CYS A 501 -21.39 11.81 3.82
CA CYS A 501 -21.74 12.78 4.88
C CYS A 501 -23.24 12.91 5.14
N ASP A 502 -24.08 12.38 4.25
CA ASP A 502 -25.50 12.20 4.49
C ASP A 502 -25.74 11.33 5.72
N ALA A 503 -26.75 11.68 6.53
CA ALA A 503 -26.92 11.12 7.87
C ALA A 503 -27.74 9.80 7.94
N ALA A 504 -28.21 9.29 6.80
CA ALA A 504 -29.20 8.21 6.77
C ALA A 504 -28.93 7.18 5.66
N THR A 505 -27.99 6.26 5.93
CA THR A 505 -27.89 4.96 5.24
C THR A 505 -28.28 3.84 6.21
N SER A 506 -29.03 2.85 5.72
CA SER A 506 -29.43 1.66 6.48
C SER A 506 -29.15 0.42 5.64
N PRO A 507 -28.17 -0.43 6.00
CA PRO A 507 -27.24 -0.28 7.13
C PRO A 507 -26.33 0.96 7.03
N PRO A 508 -25.77 1.45 8.15
CA PRO A 508 -24.82 2.55 8.15
C PRO A 508 -23.59 2.25 7.30
N THR A 509 -23.08 3.28 6.63
CA THR A 509 -21.86 3.24 5.82
C THR A 509 -20.75 4.05 6.49
N PRO A 510 -19.47 3.65 6.40
CA PRO A 510 -18.36 4.49 6.86
C PRO A 510 -18.34 5.83 6.10
N LEU A 511 -17.83 6.87 6.75
CA LEU A 511 -17.41 8.08 6.06
C LEU A 511 -16.13 7.75 5.27
N VAL A 512 -16.03 8.17 4.01
CA VAL A 512 -14.81 8.02 3.20
C VAL A 512 -14.18 9.39 3.02
N LEU A 513 -12.89 9.51 3.35
CA LEU A 513 -12.04 10.67 3.02
C LEU A 513 -11.06 10.26 1.93
N TYR A 514 -11.22 10.85 0.75
CA TYR A 514 -10.41 10.57 -0.41
C TYR A 514 -9.28 11.60 -0.57
N PHE A 515 -8.04 11.12 -0.63
CA PHE A 515 -6.81 11.85 -0.89
C PHE A 515 -6.23 11.43 -2.25
N PRO A 516 -6.62 12.11 -3.34
CA PRO A 516 -6.02 11.89 -4.65
C PRO A 516 -4.59 12.46 -4.71
N ASN A 517 -3.63 11.66 -5.17
CA ASN A 517 -2.30 12.15 -5.53
C ASN A 517 -2.43 13.17 -6.67
N SER A 518 -2.11 14.43 -6.36
CA SER A 518 -2.20 15.57 -7.28
C SER A 518 -1.10 16.57 -6.94
N PRO A 519 -0.69 17.47 -7.86
CA PRO A 519 0.39 18.42 -7.57
C PRO A 519 -0.10 19.53 -6.61
N TRP A 520 0.35 19.48 -5.35
CA TRP A 520 0.13 20.51 -4.33
C TRP A 520 1.32 21.45 -4.23
N SER A 521 2.47 20.90 -3.81
CA SER A 521 3.76 21.60 -3.67
C SER A 521 4.80 21.13 -4.68
N GLY A 522 4.63 19.96 -5.30
CA GLY A 522 5.51 19.41 -6.32
C GLY A 522 4.82 18.43 -7.25
N TYR A 523 5.48 18.08 -8.36
CA TYR A 523 5.00 17.07 -9.30
C TYR A 523 5.60 15.70 -8.92
N SER A 524 4.84 14.91 -8.15
CA SER A 524 5.25 13.60 -7.59
C SER A 524 4.78 12.38 -8.41
N ASN A 525 4.33 12.59 -9.65
CA ASN A 525 3.81 11.59 -10.59
C ASN A 525 4.95 10.78 -11.28
N PHE A 526 5.88 10.26 -10.48
CA PHE A 526 6.96 9.39 -10.94
C PHE A 526 6.43 8.07 -11.54
N SER A 527 7.26 7.40 -12.34
CA SER A 527 6.96 6.04 -12.79
C SER A 527 6.86 5.08 -11.60
N PHE A 528 5.90 4.15 -11.66
CA PHE A 528 5.75 3.09 -10.65
C PHE A 528 6.96 2.15 -10.59
N PHE A 529 7.77 2.08 -11.67
CA PHE A 529 9.05 1.36 -11.73
C PHE A 529 10.26 2.14 -11.17
N LYS A 530 10.07 3.30 -10.50
CA LYS A 530 11.20 4.07 -9.95
C LYS A 530 11.88 3.28 -8.82
N SER A 531 13.10 2.81 -9.07
CA SER A 531 13.84 1.88 -8.22
C SER A 531 14.62 2.53 -7.07
N SER A 532 14.88 3.83 -7.15
CA SER A 532 15.57 4.64 -6.14
C SER A 532 15.03 6.07 -6.13
N PHE A 533 15.16 6.77 -5.01
CA PHE A 533 14.81 8.18 -4.84
C PHE A 533 16.03 8.92 -4.30
N THR A 534 16.49 9.97 -5.00
CA THR A 534 17.35 10.97 -4.35
C THR A 534 16.63 11.58 -3.15
N ASP A 535 17.38 12.09 -2.16
CA ASP A 535 16.78 12.72 -0.97
C ASP A 535 15.74 13.79 -1.34
N ASN A 536 16.02 14.60 -2.36
CA ASN A 536 15.07 15.60 -2.88
C ASN A 536 13.80 14.94 -3.45
N GLU A 537 13.91 13.90 -4.29
CA GLU A 537 12.73 13.20 -4.84
C GLU A 537 11.88 12.55 -3.75
N PHE A 538 12.51 12.00 -2.72
CA PHE A 538 11.84 11.45 -1.55
C PHE A 538 11.09 12.57 -0.81
N ASP A 539 11.80 13.65 -0.47
CA ASP A 539 11.23 14.78 0.27
C ASP A 539 10.12 15.49 -0.50
N LEU A 540 10.23 15.67 -1.82
CA LEU A 540 9.13 16.15 -2.64
C LEU A 540 7.90 15.23 -2.59
N THR A 541 8.10 13.91 -2.67
CA THR A 541 6.99 12.97 -2.70
C THR A 541 6.26 12.95 -1.35
N VAL A 542 7.04 12.95 -0.26
CA VAL A 542 6.55 13.07 1.12
C VAL A 542 5.88 14.42 1.38
N ASP A 543 6.50 15.53 0.99
CA ASP A 543 5.97 16.88 1.23
C ASP A 543 4.73 17.18 0.36
N ASN A 544 4.64 16.64 -0.84
CA ASN A 544 3.45 16.79 -1.68
C ASN A 544 2.25 16.06 -1.06
N ALA A 545 2.44 14.82 -0.60
CA ALA A 545 1.44 14.07 0.16
C ALA A 545 1.11 14.72 1.51
N PHE A 546 2.11 15.29 2.21
CA PHE A 546 1.92 16.04 3.44
C PHE A 546 1.05 17.28 3.21
N ASN A 547 1.31 18.05 2.16
CA ASN A 547 0.51 19.22 1.81
C ASN A 547 -0.91 18.84 1.38
N LEU A 548 -1.10 17.74 0.65
CA LEU A 548 -2.42 17.17 0.36
C LEU A 548 -3.20 16.85 1.65
N ALA A 549 -2.59 16.10 2.58
CA ALA A 549 -3.24 15.66 3.83
C ALA A 549 -3.52 16.81 4.82
N THR A 550 -2.66 17.83 4.84
CA THR A 550 -2.80 19.02 5.70
C THR A 550 -3.55 20.18 5.06
N TYR A 551 -4.05 20.03 3.83
CA TYR A 551 -4.70 21.07 3.05
C TYR A 551 -3.83 22.34 2.90
N GLY A 552 -2.54 22.09 2.62
CA GLY A 552 -1.48 23.08 2.50
C GLY A 552 -1.07 23.66 3.85
N ASN A 553 -0.86 22.84 4.87
CA ASN A 553 -0.62 23.30 6.25
C ASN A 553 -1.71 24.28 6.75
N GLY A 554 -2.98 23.99 6.41
CA GLY A 554 -4.13 24.85 6.70
C GLY A 554 -4.17 26.19 5.95
N THR A 555 -3.25 26.48 5.02
CA THR A 555 -3.23 27.76 4.28
C THR A 555 -4.35 27.87 3.24
N VAL A 556 -4.83 26.74 2.71
CA VAL A 556 -5.94 26.73 1.73
C VAL A 556 -7.31 26.68 2.44
N ASP A 557 -7.39 26.08 3.64
CA ASP A 557 -8.53 26.19 4.55
C ASP A 557 -8.07 25.99 6.01
N ALA A 558 -8.10 27.08 6.80
CA ALA A 558 -7.67 27.08 8.19
C ALA A 558 -8.57 26.25 9.12
N ALA A 559 -9.78 25.86 8.68
CA ALA A 559 -10.66 24.95 9.41
C ALA A 559 -10.34 23.47 9.16
N TRP A 560 -9.53 23.13 8.15
CA TRP A 560 -9.27 21.74 7.76
C TRP A 560 -8.84 20.79 8.90
N PRO A 561 -7.95 21.18 9.84
CA PRO A 561 -7.57 20.28 10.94
C PRO A 561 -8.75 19.92 11.85
N ALA A 562 -9.70 20.85 12.06
CA ALA A 562 -10.94 20.58 12.75
C ALA A 562 -11.87 19.67 11.90
N CYS A 563 -11.89 19.83 10.58
CA CYS A 563 -12.67 18.96 9.69
C CYS A 563 -12.20 17.50 9.72
N LEU A 564 -10.89 17.24 9.76
CA LEU A 564 -10.33 15.90 9.96
C LEU A 564 -10.73 15.31 11.33
N ALA A 565 -10.66 16.11 12.38
CA ALA A 565 -11.07 15.68 13.72
C ALA A 565 -12.58 15.39 13.81
N CYS A 566 -13.42 16.22 13.19
CA CYS A 566 -14.85 16.02 13.04
C CYS A 566 -15.19 14.72 12.28
N ALA A 567 -14.47 14.43 11.19
CA ALA A 567 -14.59 13.18 10.44
C ALA A 567 -14.22 11.96 11.31
N THR A 568 -13.12 12.08 12.06
CA THR A 568 -12.60 11.04 12.97
C THR A 568 -13.62 10.62 14.03
N ILE A 569 -14.42 11.56 14.57
CA ILE A 569 -15.37 11.28 15.66
C ILE A 569 -16.83 11.17 15.22
N ARG A 570 -17.16 11.37 13.94
CA ARG A 570 -18.57 11.43 13.47
C ARG A 570 -19.37 10.20 13.87
N GLY A 571 -18.85 8.99 13.62
CA GLY A 571 -19.57 7.75 13.90
C GLY A 571 -19.75 7.47 15.40
N SER A 572 -18.74 7.75 16.22
CA SER A 572 -18.82 7.60 17.67
C SER A 572 -19.69 8.67 18.34
N LEU A 573 -19.76 9.90 17.83
CA LEU A 573 -20.74 10.92 18.27
C LEU A 573 -22.18 10.44 18.01
N ILE A 574 -22.46 9.91 16.82
CA ILE A 574 -23.77 9.34 16.46
C ILE A 574 -24.13 8.17 17.39
N ARG A 575 -23.20 7.21 17.62
CA ARG A 575 -23.41 6.11 18.58
C ARG A 575 -23.67 6.61 20.01
N ALA A 576 -23.05 7.71 20.42
CA ALA A 576 -23.18 8.27 21.76
C ALA A 576 -24.38 9.21 21.94
N GLY A 577 -25.19 9.42 20.90
CA GLY A 577 -26.32 10.35 20.93
C GLY A 577 -25.89 11.80 21.17
N ILE A 578 -24.77 12.21 20.57
CA ILE A 578 -24.21 13.57 20.69
C ILE A 578 -24.36 14.27 19.35
N ASP A 579 -24.97 15.45 19.36
CA ASP A 579 -25.10 16.28 18.16
C ASP A 579 -23.73 16.71 17.63
N LEU A 580 -23.61 16.71 16.30
CA LEU A 580 -22.41 17.19 15.60
C LEU A 580 -22.20 18.68 15.86
N PRO A 581 -21.03 19.12 16.36
CA PRO A 581 -20.71 20.54 16.55
C PRO A 581 -20.91 21.35 15.27
N GLU A 582 -21.31 22.62 15.40
CA GLU A 582 -21.60 23.49 14.24
C GLU A 582 -20.42 23.58 13.25
N GLN A 583 -19.19 23.66 13.76
CA GLN A 583 -17.98 23.63 12.91
C GLN A 583 -17.85 22.31 12.13
N CYS A 584 -18.27 21.18 12.70
CA CYS A 584 -18.28 19.89 12.00
C CYS A 584 -19.34 19.87 10.89
N GLN A 585 -20.52 20.44 11.13
CA GLN A 585 -21.57 20.56 10.10
C GLN A 585 -21.08 21.43 8.93
N GLU A 586 -20.46 22.58 9.23
CA GLU A 586 -19.86 23.47 8.22
C GLU A 586 -18.71 22.80 7.44
N CYS A 587 -17.86 22.02 8.11
CA CYS A 587 -16.82 21.21 7.47
C CYS A 587 -17.39 20.24 6.43
N PHE A 588 -18.44 19.49 6.78
CA PHE A 588 -19.09 18.57 5.83
C PHE A 588 -19.84 19.31 4.72
N ARG A 589 -20.48 20.46 5.01
CA ARG A 589 -21.11 21.30 3.98
C ARG A 589 -20.11 21.81 2.93
N ARG A 590 -18.84 21.99 3.30
CA ARG A 590 -17.78 22.51 2.44
C ARG A 590 -17.00 21.44 1.68
N HIS A 591 -16.61 20.36 2.37
CA HIS A 591 -15.66 19.36 1.86
C HIS A 591 -16.30 18.03 1.46
N CYS A 592 -17.60 17.85 1.67
CA CYS A 592 -18.30 16.68 1.13
C CYS A 592 -18.71 16.88 -0.31
N TRP A 593 -18.68 15.80 -1.10
CA TRP A 593 -19.36 15.79 -2.39
C TRP A 593 -20.86 16.04 -2.19
N ASN A 594 -21.38 17.06 -2.86
CA ASN A 594 -22.71 17.64 -2.66
C ASN A 594 -23.82 16.98 -3.53
N GLY A 595 -23.55 15.80 -4.10
CA GLY A 595 -24.49 15.08 -4.96
C GLY A 595 -24.60 15.60 -6.40
N GLN A 596 -23.93 16.70 -6.77
CA GLN A 596 -23.94 17.20 -8.15
C GLN A 596 -23.18 16.26 -9.09
N VAL A 597 -23.63 16.14 -10.34
CA VAL A 597 -23.00 15.28 -11.37
C VAL A 597 -22.38 16.10 -12.50
N ALA A 598 -21.53 15.48 -13.32
CA ALA A 598 -20.96 16.13 -14.49
C ALA A 598 -22.03 16.59 -15.50
N THR A 599 -21.91 17.83 -15.97
CA THR A 599 -22.76 18.42 -17.02
C THR A 599 -22.04 18.58 -18.36
N ARG A 600 -20.75 18.18 -18.42
CA ARG A 600 -19.88 18.25 -19.60
C ARG A 600 -18.91 17.07 -19.65
N ALA A 601 -18.32 16.84 -20.82
CA ALA A 601 -17.21 15.90 -20.96
C ALA A 601 -15.92 16.40 -20.29
N ILE A 602 -15.02 15.46 -20.00
CA ILE A 602 -13.64 15.72 -19.57
C ILE A 602 -12.87 16.34 -20.75
N THR A 603 -12.07 17.38 -20.50
CA THR A 603 -11.11 17.98 -21.45
C THR A 603 -9.67 17.59 -21.10
N ALA A 604 -8.71 17.88 -21.99
CA ALA A 604 -7.28 17.69 -21.69
C ALA A 604 -6.85 18.53 -20.46
N ASP A 605 -7.29 19.78 -20.38
CA ASP A 605 -7.01 20.69 -19.25
C ASP A 605 -7.51 20.16 -17.89
N ASP A 606 -8.58 19.34 -17.89
CA ASP A 606 -9.03 18.69 -16.65
C ASP A 606 -8.01 17.68 -16.12
N LEU A 607 -7.21 17.08 -17.02
CA LEU A 607 -6.21 16.04 -16.74
C LEU A 607 -4.77 16.58 -16.67
N ASP A 608 -4.57 17.88 -16.84
CA ASP A 608 -3.29 18.58 -16.68
C ASP A 608 -3.31 19.49 -15.42
N PRO A 609 -3.18 18.91 -14.20
CA PRO A 609 -3.26 19.69 -12.97
C PRO A 609 -2.01 20.56 -12.73
N LYS A 610 -2.24 21.77 -12.23
CA LYS A 610 -1.20 22.71 -11.79
C LYS A 610 -1.00 22.61 -10.28
N LEU A 611 0.19 23.03 -9.81
CA LEU A 611 0.53 23.15 -8.39
C LEU A 611 -0.54 23.94 -7.63
N ARG A 612 -1.22 23.30 -6.67
CA ARG A 612 -2.29 23.95 -5.90
C ARG A 612 -1.79 25.11 -5.03
N LEU A 613 -0.57 25.01 -4.48
CA LEU A 613 0.02 26.05 -3.64
C LEU A 613 0.77 27.13 -4.43
N ASN A 614 1.00 26.95 -5.73
CA ASN A 614 1.60 27.94 -6.62
C ASN A 614 1.12 27.76 -8.07
N SER A 615 -0.16 28.06 -8.32
CA SER A 615 -0.82 27.83 -9.61
C SER A 615 -0.31 28.73 -10.75
N THR A 616 0.48 29.75 -10.43
CA THR A 616 1.17 30.63 -11.39
C THR A 616 2.46 30.01 -11.94
N LEU A 617 3.07 29.06 -11.23
CA LEU A 617 4.29 28.41 -11.67
C LEU A 617 3.95 27.25 -12.62
N SER A 618 4.37 27.34 -13.88
CA SER A 618 4.18 26.25 -14.85
C SER A 618 5.08 25.05 -14.53
N TYR A 619 4.72 23.87 -15.04
CA TYR A 619 5.58 22.67 -14.92
C TYR A 619 7.00 22.92 -15.46
N ALA A 620 7.14 23.65 -16.57
CA ALA A 620 8.45 23.92 -17.18
C ALA A 620 9.34 24.81 -16.28
N GLU A 621 8.76 25.87 -15.70
CA GLU A 621 9.47 26.75 -14.75
C GLU A 621 9.77 26.01 -13.44
N TRP A 622 8.80 25.26 -12.90
CA TRP A 622 8.97 24.44 -11.71
C TRP A 622 10.12 23.44 -11.88
N ASN A 623 10.09 22.65 -12.97
CA ASN A 623 11.10 21.65 -13.29
C ASN A 623 12.50 22.27 -13.44
N GLN A 624 12.59 23.47 -14.02
CA GLN A 624 13.85 24.24 -14.01
C GLN A 624 14.28 24.61 -12.59
N THR A 625 13.42 25.24 -11.78
CA THR A 625 13.80 25.66 -10.41
C THR A 625 14.22 24.49 -9.53
N TYR A 626 13.54 23.35 -9.68
CA TYR A 626 13.72 22.19 -8.84
C TYR A 626 15.00 21.41 -9.21
N TRP A 627 15.21 21.11 -10.50
CA TRP A 627 16.38 20.34 -10.95
C TRP A 627 17.64 21.17 -11.24
N SER A 628 17.54 22.47 -11.55
CA SER A 628 18.75 23.33 -11.60
C SER A 628 19.34 23.63 -10.22
N SER A 629 18.57 23.46 -9.14
CA SER A 629 19.12 23.53 -7.78
C SER A 629 20.14 22.42 -7.50
N GLN A 630 19.93 21.22 -8.04
CA GLN A 630 20.80 20.05 -7.82
C GLN A 630 22.19 20.20 -8.46
N THR A 631 22.31 20.87 -9.62
CA THR A 631 23.61 21.11 -10.26
C THR A 631 24.46 22.15 -9.52
N SER A 632 23.89 22.90 -8.57
CA SER A 632 24.60 23.89 -7.75
C SER A 632 25.18 23.35 -6.43
N THR A 633 24.74 22.17 -5.97
CA THR A 633 25.19 21.56 -4.70
C THR A 633 26.25 20.47 -4.89
N GLY A 634 26.65 20.20 -6.13
CA GLY A 634 27.74 19.29 -6.49
C GLY A 634 29.14 19.88 -6.27
N GLY A 635 29.43 20.43 -5.09
CA GLY A 635 30.76 20.97 -4.79
C GLY A 635 30.91 21.66 -3.43
N ALA A 636 32.03 21.35 -2.77
CA ALA A 636 32.57 21.97 -1.54
C ALA A 636 31.82 21.69 -0.21
N SER A 637 32.41 20.77 0.55
CA SER A 637 32.33 20.72 2.01
C SER A 637 33.04 21.93 2.66
N GLY A 638 32.50 22.44 3.78
CA GLY A 638 33.29 23.12 4.81
C GLY A 638 32.87 24.52 5.27
N GLY A 639 32.34 24.59 6.50
CA GLY A 639 32.75 25.56 7.53
C GLY A 639 32.22 27.00 7.53
N GLY A 640 31.58 27.37 8.64
CA GLY A 640 31.92 28.61 9.37
C GLY A 640 31.29 29.96 8.99
N SER A 641 30.24 30.33 9.74
CA SER A 641 30.03 31.66 10.36
C SER A 641 30.40 32.98 9.65
N GLY A 642 29.39 33.85 9.44
CA GLY A 642 29.49 35.28 9.83
C GLY A 642 29.24 36.38 8.77
N GLY A 643 28.34 37.32 9.13
CA GLY A 643 28.62 38.77 9.02
C GLY A 643 28.38 39.55 7.70
N SER A 644 27.23 40.23 7.63
CA SER A 644 27.03 41.65 7.23
C SER A 644 27.42 42.22 5.84
N SER A 645 26.42 42.86 5.21
CA SER A 645 26.45 44.15 4.45
C SER A 645 27.39 44.36 3.23
N GLY A 646 26.80 44.79 2.10
CA GLY A 646 27.54 45.43 0.99
C GLY A 646 26.65 45.89 -0.18
N THR A 647 26.71 47.18 -0.53
CA THR A 647 25.93 47.85 -1.60
C THR A 647 26.72 48.06 -2.91
N GLY A 648 26.02 48.16 -4.06
CA GLY A 648 26.50 48.83 -5.29
C GLY A 648 26.08 48.10 -6.59
N THR A 649 25.16 48.58 -7.44
CA THR A 649 25.07 49.78 -8.33
C THR A 649 25.78 49.68 -9.68
N GLY A 650 25.00 49.83 -10.77
CA GLY A 650 25.45 50.15 -12.15
C GLY A 650 25.60 48.93 -13.10
N GLY A 651 25.25 49.01 -14.38
CA GLY A 651 24.62 50.08 -15.17
C GLY A 651 24.88 49.94 -16.69
N ASN A 652 23.90 50.31 -17.54
CA ASN A 652 23.89 50.27 -19.03
C ASN A 652 24.05 48.87 -19.70
N GLY A 653 23.45 48.60 -20.88
CA GLY A 653 22.47 49.36 -21.67
C GLY A 653 22.71 49.30 -23.19
N GLY A 654 21.64 49.17 -24.00
CA GLY A 654 21.63 49.60 -25.41
C GLY A 654 21.20 48.58 -26.49
N GLY A 655 20.01 48.80 -27.08
CA GLY A 655 19.61 48.43 -28.46
C GLY A 655 19.42 46.93 -28.80
N GLY A 656 18.39 46.48 -29.54
CA GLY A 656 17.25 47.18 -30.14
C GLY A 656 17.10 46.88 -31.64
N ALA A 657 16.18 45.98 -32.02
CA ALA A 657 15.56 45.91 -33.35
C ALA A 657 14.33 44.99 -33.32
N SER A 658 13.28 45.36 -34.05
CA SER A 658 11.98 44.69 -34.09
C SER A 658 11.73 43.98 -35.43
N SER A 659 11.11 42.79 -35.42
CA SER A 659 10.34 42.29 -36.57
C SER A 659 9.24 41.29 -36.19
N THR A 660 8.06 41.50 -36.75
CA THR A 660 6.84 40.65 -36.79
C THR A 660 6.16 40.92 -38.15
N PRO A 661 5.29 40.05 -38.71
CA PRO A 661 4.65 38.83 -38.19
C PRO A 661 5.21 37.55 -38.92
N SER A 662 4.60 36.36 -39.05
CA SER A 662 3.17 35.94 -39.00
C SER A 662 2.92 34.45 -38.65
N ALA A 663 1.64 34.07 -38.71
CA ALA A 663 1.01 32.79 -38.38
C ALA A 663 1.50 31.48 -39.06
N SER A 664 1.10 30.38 -38.40
CA SER A 664 0.82 29.01 -38.88
C SER A 664 1.98 28.05 -39.24
N ALA A 665 2.31 27.17 -38.29
CA ALA A 665 2.45 25.72 -38.50
C ALA A 665 2.30 24.98 -37.16
N THR A 666 1.48 23.93 -37.11
CA THR A 666 1.31 23.07 -35.93
C THR A 666 2.48 22.09 -35.77
N ALA A 667 3.15 22.10 -34.62
CA ALA A 667 4.16 21.10 -34.26
C ALA A 667 3.97 20.66 -32.80
N SER A 668 3.64 19.38 -32.59
CA SER A 668 3.55 18.77 -31.26
C SER A 668 4.97 18.48 -30.72
N PRO A 669 5.28 18.77 -29.45
CA PRO A 669 6.58 18.44 -28.87
C PRO A 669 6.63 16.98 -28.41
N SER A 670 7.15 16.10 -29.26
CA SER A 670 7.44 14.69 -28.95
C SER A 670 8.72 14.55 -28.10
N GLY A 671 8.70 15.10 -26.87
CA GLY A 671 9.88 15.18 -25.99
C GLY A 671 9.88 14.24 -24.78
N ALA A 672 8.84 13.44 -24.57
CA ALA A 672 8.65 12.64 -23.36
C ALA A 672 8.85 11.11 -23.54
N SER A 673 8.89 10.61 -24.78
CA SER A 673 9.11 9.17 -25.04
C SER A 673 10.59 8.79 -24.99
N SER A 674 11.47 9.57 -25.64
CA SER A 674 12.88 9.22 -25.80
C SER A 674 13.66 9.11 -24.48
N SER A 675 13.31 9.89 -23.47
CA SER A 675 13.94 9.82 -22.14
C SER A 675 13.48 8.61 -21.31
N ALA A 676 12.21 8.18 -21.45
CA ALA A 676 11.73 6.93 -20.86
C ALA A 676 12.31 5.70 -21.58
N GLU A 677 12.46 5.79 -22.90
CA GLU A 677 13.03 4.75 -23.76
C GLU A 677 14.54 4.59 -23.49
N LEU A 678 15.30 5.70 -23.38
CA LEU A 678 16.71 5.68 -22.98
C LEU A 678 16.93 5.14 -21.55
N ALA A 679 16.02 5.43 -20.61
CA ALA A 679 16.10 4.87 -19.26
C ALA A 679 15.80 3.36 -19.23
N ARG A 680 14.80 2.88 -20.01
CA ARG A 680 14.51 1.45 -20.18
C ARG A 680 15.71 0.71 -20.80
N VAL A 681 16.32 1.26 -21.86
CA VAL A 681 17.50 0.67 -22.51
C VAL A 681 18.73 0.67 -21.59
N ALA A 682 18.99 1.74 -20.84
CA ALA A 682 20.13 1.79 -19.93
C ALA A 682 20.04 0.75 -18.80
N ALA A 683 18.85 0.53 -18.24
CA ALA A 683 18.63 -0.49 -17.21
C ALA A 683 18.79 -1.91 -17.78
N ALA A 684 18.11 -2.23 -18.89
CA ALA A 684 18.17 -3.54 -19.53
C ALA A 684 19.60 -3.94 -19.94
N VAL A 685 20.34 -3.04 -20.61
CA VAL A 685 21.72 -3.29 -21.07
C VAL A 685 22.66 -3.61 -19.90
N THR A 686 22.45 -3.01 -18.72
CA THR A 686 23.33 -3.24 -17.55
C THR A 686 23.05 -4.59 -16.88
N VAL A 687 21.79 -5.04 -16.84
CA VAL A 687 21.42 -6.36 -16.26
C VAL A 687 21.79 -7.51 -17.20
N ALA A 688 21.40 -7.42 -18.48
CA ALA A 688 21.68 -8.46 -19.48
C ALA A 688 23.18 -8.74 -19.65
N SER A 689 24.01 -7.67 -19.64
CA SER A 689 25.47 -7.79 -19.80
C SER A 689 26.18 -8.51 -18.64
N LEU A 690 25.61 -8.51 -17.42
CA LEU A 690 26.16 -9.26 -16.29
C LEU A 690 25.58 -10.67 -16.18
N VAL A 691 24.30 -10.87 -16.49
CA VAL A 691 23.68 -12.21 -16.45
C VAL A 691 24.25 -13.14 -17.51
N ALA A 692 24.60 -12.62 -18.70
CA ALA A 692 25.33 -13.39 -19.71
C ALA A 692 26.71 -13.91 -19.25
N LEU A 693 27.29 -13.31 -18.19
CA LEU A 693 28.54 -13.78 -17.58
C LEU A 693 28.31 -14.88 -16.52
N ILE A 694 27.13 -14.92 -15.90
CA ILE A 694 26.72 -15.94 -14.92
C ILE A 694 26.32 -17.23 -15.63
N ALA A 695 25.64 -17.15 -16.79
CA ALA A 695 25.30 -18.31 -17.62
C ALA A 695 26.52 -18.99 -18.30
N LEU A 696 27.75 -18.52 -18.01
CA LEU A 696 29.03 -19.06 -18.50
C LEU A 696 29.91 -19.63 -17.37
N LEU A 697 29.39 -19.71 -16.14
CA LEU A 697 30.04 -20.29 -14.95
C LEU A 697 29.26 -21.49 -14.42
#